data_AF-A0A0B7J3Y0-F1
#
_entry.id   AF-A0A0B7J3Y0-F1
#
_cell.length_a   1.000
_cell.length_b   1.000
_cell.length_c   1.000
_cell.angle_alpha   90.00
_cell.angle_beta   90.00
_cell.angle_gamma   90.00
#
_symmetry.space_group_name_H-M   'P 1'
#
loop_
_entity.id
_entity.type
_entity.pdbx_description
1 polymer ?
#
loop_
_entity_poly.entity_id
_entity_poly.type
_entity_poly.pdbx_seq_one_letter_code
_entity_poly.pdbx_strand_id
1 'polypeptide(L)'
;MSKDNTGYENDEGYESDIDEKKQEQAAPAQPTLDAADDGFIVTSASSAQSTPSISALLDNISPDGQTSDPITKAVRETIIQPQKDNLIEQILKDLAAFADRDLAEQKRKEIEEEKDKTLNAFFGNPANRKFIDKALENPELKKKLELIEIAGYKNVHNTFSAASGYPGGFKPVQWKNQVSASDLRATVVKNDAGDELCTLNETTVKTQPFTVAKQDGTQVQISSYREIDFPIKLDKADGSMHLSMVALKADGTKPSKDKAVYFTAHYEEGPNGKPQLKEISSPKPLKFAGTGDDAIAYIEHGGEIYTLAVTRGKYKEMMKEVELNQGQSVDLSQAEDLIIGQRQSKALETNEPTINPNQGLQSSIETPTPTQTTQMPQSQQVNPNLLNAATALSGSMQDLLNYVNAGLTKETDGNKQIDLIKEAATVILNNEKSDIAEKQANIIALTENTVNNNDLTPDTKVAGVNAVLETIKNDQNTPDLEKSKMLEATVAIALNSENLEPKQKQQMLEKAVDVGLSLKDDASRAAAIDGITDAAIKSNLSTEDKGTMLIAVGDKINASELSNAEKQKLLGSVLKKGVEVQVLSPEQQQLMQQNLDKITAEQTKKDTIKKVNDILFDPLSNTELKTTNIQAITSNVLDSPAKVEVKSEIIEGITNTVAGSSLEAKDKAEIVKGVGETIATHSDTSLSLPGKALIIASAEKGIAESKTDLPDRELMTKGLVDGIYEGKGGPEITKAVSSGIDNSNINNSEKEALKKAKDAASEAALDRETQNLTEGLKGQNIEEPKPRDDIYNKAQDVANALKNVITPVLDAHPEKREVSKEEVVKKTSNILNDISKLAVEKVNNFRAMLSPDGNLKTLEEKRAESTKKVDELVKEFGTKSSTEEQQSFIKANLIDDRTLSKEVRLQTIDKLLQEQAQKRADAVENRSVKTKDVRVVSGQSELKPISKDEPDIEKAKMVVERDRVNIKDNIKIMGALMNARDSIQSEILNKSKPIKRDSSPPQR
;
A
#
# COMPACT_ATOMS: atom_id res chain seq x y z
N MET A 1 -60.72 -33.49 -19.98
CA MET A 1 -60.84 -32.98 -21.36
C MET A 1 -59.49 -33.26 -22.03
N SER A 2 -59.26 -34.47 -22.58
CA SER A 2 -59.49 -34.90 -23.99
C SER A 2 -58.64 -34.05 -24.97
N LYS A 3 -57.72 -34.54 -25.82
CA LYS A 3 -57.59 -35.78 -26.65
C LYS A 3 -56.07 -36.05 -26.90
N ASP A 4 -55.54 -37.28 -26.86
CA ASP A 4 -55.56 -38.39 -27.85
C ASP A 4 -55.07 -38.04 -29.28
N ASN A 5 -53.94 -38.62 -29.71
CA ASN A 5 -53.84 -39.73 -30.71
C ASN A 5 -52.37 -40.00 -31.15
N THR A 6 -51.80 -41.19 -30.92
CA THR A 6 -51.55 -42.34 -31.87
C THR A 6 -50.56 -42.04 -33.01
N GLY A 7 -49.55 -42.83 -33.39
CA GLY A 7 -49.29 -44.28 -33.33
C GLY A 7 -48.51 -44.70 -34.61
N TYR A 8 -48.02 -45.95 -34.67
CA TYR A 8 -47.28 -46.70 -35.74
C TYR A 8 -45.74 -46.72 -35.60
N GLU A 9 -45.06 -47.79 -35.14
CA GLU A 9 -44.84 -49.19 -35.65
C GLU A 9 -44.04 -49.23 -36.96
N ASN A 10 -42.74 -49.62 -36.95
CA ASN A 10 -42.09 -50.96 -36.97
C ASN A 10 -42.06 -51.62 -38.37
N ASP A 11 -40.86 -51.91 -38.90
CA ASP A 11 -40.43 -53.15 -39.60
C ASP A 11 -38.98 -52.97 -40.16
N GLU A 12 -38.00 -53.77 -39.70
CA GLU A 12 -37.37 -54.94 -40.39
C GLU A 12 -36.60 -54.57 -41.68
N GLY A 13 -35.34 -54.90 -41.98
CA GLY A 13 -34.28 -55.76 -41.44
C GLY A 13 -33.25 -56.06 -42.57
N TYR A 14 -32.00 -56.42 -42.21
CA TYR A 14 -30.88 -57.02 -43.01
C TYR A 14 -30.00 -56.10 -43.88
N GLU A 15 -28.72 -55.85 -43.51
CA GLU A 15 -27.43 -56.58 -43.80
C GLU A 15 -26.55 -55.58 -44.59
N SER A 16 -25.24 -55.34 -44.42
CA SER A 16 -24.08 -56.16 -44.02
C SER A 16 -22.88 -55.26 -43.62
N ASP A 17 -21.98 -55.83 -42.83
CA ASP A 17 -20.69 -55.39 -42.26
C ASP A 17 -19.79 -54.40 -43.05
N ILE A 18 -19.10 -53.49 -42.32
CA ILE A 18 -17.63 -53.46 -42.08
C ILE A 18 -17.24 -52.21 -41.26
N ASP A 19 -16.35 -52.43 -40.28
CA ASP A 19 -15.80 -51.55 -39.24
C ASP A 19 -15.30 -50.15 -39.66
N GLU A 20 -15.67 -49.12 -38.88
CA GLU A 20 -14.79 -47.99 -38.57
C GLU A 20 -14.93 -47.57 -37.09
N LYS A 21 -13.79 -47.55 -36.40
CA LYS A 21 -13.63 -47.28 -34.97
C LYS A 21 -14.27 -45.95 -34.55
N LYS A 22 -15.26 -46.02 -33.66
CA LYS A 22 -15.70 -44.88 -32.85
C LYS A 22 -14.56 -44.42 -31.94
N GLN A 23 -14.00 -43.25 -32.24
CA GLN A 23 -13.28 -42.45 -31.26
C GLN A 23 -14.35 -41.71 -30.45
N GLU A 24 -14.69 -42.26 -29.30
CA GLU A 24 -15.63 -41.66 -28.36
C GLU A 24 -15.02 -40.34 -27.87
N GLN A 25 -15.60 -39.23 -28.35
CA GLN A 25 -15.32 -37.87 -27.89
C GLN A 25 -15.53 -37.84 -26.38
N ALA A 26 -14.42 -37.75 -25.63
CA ALA A 26 -14.47 -37.27 -24.26
C ALA A 26 -15.09 -35.87 -24.30
N ALA A 27 -16.28 -35.74 -23.71
CA ALA A 27 -16.93 -34.47 -23.50
C ALA A 27 -15.94 -33.48 -22.84
N PRO A 28 -15.91 -32.20 -23.26
CA PRO A 28 -15.09 -31.22 -22.60
C PRO A 28 -15.52 -31.14 -21.13
N ALA A 29 -14.58 -31.35 -20.23
CA ALA A 29 -14.79 -31.17 -18.80
C ALA A 29 -15.45 -29.80 -18.56
N GLN A 30 -16.56 -29.79 -17.81
CA GLN A 30 -17.17 -28.56 -17.32
C GLN A 30 -16.09 -27.72 -16.61
N PRO A 31 -16.09 -26.39 -16.78
CA PRO A 31 -15.16 -25.53 -16.06
C PRO A 31 -15.43 -25.67 -14.56
N THR A 32 -14.44 -26.18 -13.83
CA THR A 32 -14.38 -26.06 -12.38
C THR A 32 -14.39 -24.56 -12.04
N LEU A 33 -15.36 -24.11 -11.24
CA LEU A 33 -15.64 -22.70 -10.93
C LEU A 33 -14.45 -21.92 -10.28
N ASP A 34 -13.39 -22.62 -9.86
CA ASP A 34 -12.24 -22.07 -9.11
C ASP A 34 -10.89 -22.05 -9.83
N ALA A 35 -10.81 -22.47 -11.10
CA ALA A 35 -9.55 -22.36 -11.86
C ALA A 35 -9.27 -20.91 -12.29
N ALA A 36 -8.01 -20.48 -12.21
CA ALA A 36 -7.58 -19.20 -12.79
C ALA A 36 -7.58 -19.25 -14.32
N ASP A 37 -7.64 -18.09 -14.96
CA ASP A 37 -7.72 -17.99 -16.43
C ASP A 37 -6.84 -16.86 -16.98
N ASP A 38 -6.54 -16.91 -18.27
CA ASP A 38 -5.84 -15.83 -18.97
C ASP A 38 -6.78 -14.63 -19.12
N GLY A 39 -6.27 -13.43 -18.84
CA GLY A 39 -7.01 -12.18 -18.97
C GLY A 39 -6.45 -11.29 -20.08
N PHE A 40 -7.34 -10.56 -20.76
CA PHE A 40 -6.93 -9.44 -21.61
C PHE A 40 -7.86 -8.23 -21.48
N ILE A 41 -7.31 -7.04 -21.75
CA ILE A 41 -8.01 -5.76 -21.90
C ILE A 41 -7.58 -5.15 -23.23
N VAL A 42 -8.53 -4.51 -23.92
CA VAL A 42 -8.26 -3.65 -25.07
C VAL A 42 -9.05 -2.36 -24.90
N THR A 43 -8.42 -1.23 -25.16
CA THR A 43 -9.06 0.09 -25.15
C THR A 43 -8.64 0.90 -26.38
N SER A 44 -9.54 1.73 -26.91
CA SER A 44 -9.25 2.64 -28.02
C SER A 44 -9.67 4.08 -27.69
N ALA A 45 -8.88 5.07 -28.12
CA ALA A 45 -9.15 6.49 -27.89
C ALA A 45 -10.48 7.01 -28.49
N SER A 46 -11.17 6.25 -29.36
CA SER A 46 -12.44 6.65 -29.97
C SER A 46 -13.71 6.02 -29.37
N SER A 47 -13.61 5.40 -28.18
CA SER A 47 -14.71 4.56 -27.67
C SER A 47 -16.04 5.32 -27.41
N ALA A 48 -17.13 4.76 -27.95
CA ALA A 48 -18.52 5.18 -27.76
C ALA A 48 -19.10 4.81 -26.38
N GLN A 49 -18.24 4.52 -25.38
CA GLN A 49 -18.64 4.21 -24.00
C GLN A 49 -18.52 5.41 -23.05
N SER A 50 -18.61 6.62 -23.61
CA SER A 50 -18.36 7.88 -22.91
C SER A 50 -19.47 8.18 -21.89
N THR A 51 -19.24 7.76 -20.63
CA THR A 51 -19.75 8.52 -19.48
C THR A 51 -18.65 9.46 -18.98
N PRO A 52 -18.97 10.62 -18.38
CA PRO A 52 -17.97 11.63 -18.00
C PRO A 52 -16.84 11.08 -17.09
N SER A 53 -17.15 10.08 -16.26
CA SER A 53 -16.18 9.40 -15.39
C SER A 53 -15.20 8.48 -16.13
N ILE A 54 -15.59 7.96 -17.31
CA ILE A 54 -14.74 7.09 -18.15
C ILE A 54 -13.86 7.93 -19.06
N SER A 55 -14.38 9.03 -19.61
CA SER A 55 -13.57 10.04 -20.30
C SER A 55 -12.51 10.61 -19.36
N ALA A 56 -12.80 10.92 -18.10
CA ALA A 56 -11.77 11.39 -17.14
C ALA A 56 -10.69 10.35 -16.78
N LEU A 57 -10.96 9.04 -16.94
CA LEU A 57 -9.96 7.97 -16.77
C LEU A 57 -9.07 7.79 -18.01
N LEU A 58 -9.58 8.15 -19.20
CA LEU A 58 -8.87 8.12 -20.48
C LEU A 58 -8.22 9.47 -20.85
N ASP A 59 -8.75 10.60 -20.37
CA ASP A 59 -8.37 11.99 -20.70
C ASP A 59 -7.33 12.58 -19.73
N ASN A 60 -6.84 11.81 -18.75
CA ASN A 60 -5.69 12.22 -17.92
C ASN A 60 -4.34 12.11 -18.66
N ILE A 61 -4.36 12.01 -20.00
CA ILE A 61 -3.18 12.19 -20.84
C ILE A 61 -2.83 13.68 -20.83
N SER A 62 -2.03 14.08 -19.84
CA SER A 62 -1.37 15.38 -19.84
C SER A 62 -0.51 15.53 -21.11
N PRO A 63 -0.42 16.72 -21.73
CA PRO A 63 0.47 16.98 -22.86
C PRO A 63 1.96 16.75 -22.54
N ASP A 64 2.30 16.63 -21.26
CA ASP A 64 3.65 16.47 -20.73
C ASP A 64 3.99 14.99 -20.44
N GLY A 65 3.92 14.12 -21.45
CA GLY A 65 4.78 12.93 -21.65
C GLY A 65 5.08 11.92 -20.51
N GLN A 66 4.40 11.93 -19.35
CA GLN A 66 4.82 11.15 -18.18
C GLN A 66 3.69 10.57 -17.31
N THR A 67 2.58 10.13 -17.92
CA THR A 67 1.53 9.36 -17.21
C THR A 67 1.18 8.09 -17.98
N SER A 68 1.53 6.93 -17.39
CA SER A 68 1.08 5.61 -17.85
C SER A 68 -0.41 5.40 -17.56
N ASP A 69 -1.06 4.48 -18.26
CA ASP A 69 -2.47 4.19 -18.02
C ASP A 69 -2.71 3.55 -16.62
N PRO A 70 -3.97 3.50 -16.15
CA PRO A 70 -4.28 3.01 -14.81
C PRO A 70 -3.85 1.56 -14.53
N ILE A 71 -3.79 0.70 -15.56
CA ILE A 71 -3.45 -0.72 -15.40
C ILE A 71 -1.94 -0.88 -15.29
N THR A 72 -1.18 -0.24 -16.18
CA THR A 72 0.29 -0.20 -16.10
C THR A 72 0.74 0.43 -14.79
N LYS A 73 0.08 1.52 -14.36
CA LYS A 73 0.34 2.17 -13.07
C LYS A 73 0.07 1.22 -11.90
N ALA A 74 -1.08 0.53 -11.89
CA ALA A 74 -1.41 -0.40 -10.81
C ALA A 74 -0.42 -1.56 -10.71
N VAL A 75 0.06 -2.10 -11.84
CA VAL A 75 1.08 -3.16 -11.84
C VAL A 75 2.43 -2.65 -11.33
N ARG A 76 2.81 -1.40 -11.63
CA ARG A 76 3.99 -0.76 -11.03
C ARG A 76 3.86 -0.65 -9.51
N GLU A 77 2.73 -0.14 -9.02
CA GLU A 77 2.51 0.15 -7.61
C GLU A 77 2.27 -1.09 -6.74
N THR A 78 1.71 -2.16 -7.30
CA THR A 78 1.32 -3.35 -6.52
C THR A 78 2.26 -4.54 -6.71
N ILE A 79 3.08 -4.57 -7.77
CA ILE A 79 3.97 -5.70 -8.09
C ILE A 79 5.41 -5.23 -8.24
N ILE A 80 5.72 -4.41 -9.25
CA ILE A 80 7.11 -4.11 -9.64
C ILE A 80 7.84 -3.33 -8.54
N GLN A 81 7.25 -2.24 -8.04
CA GLN A 81 7.88 -1.42 -7.01
C GLN A 81 7.97 -2.17 -5.66
N PRO A 82 6.91 -2.85 -5.16
CA PRO A 82 7.04 -3.67 -3.96
C PRO A 82 8.08 -4.79 -4.07
N GLN A 83 8.25 -5.42 -5.24
CA GLN A 83 9.33 -6.40 -5.46
C GLN A 83 10.71 -5.75 -5.29
N LYS A 84 10.91 -4.56 -5.88
CA LYS A 84 12.16 -3.79 -5.75
C LYS A 84 12.41 -3.35 -4.30
N ASP A 85 11.39 -2.86 -3.61
CA ASP A 85 11.51 -2.36 -2.24
C ASP A 85 11.92 -3.48 -1.27
N ASN A 86 11.28 -4.65 -1.36
CA ASN A 86 11.64 -5.81 -0.53
C ASN A 86 13.04 -6.32 -0.85
N LEU A 87 13.43 -6.33 -2.14
CA LEU A 87 14.77 -6.72 -2.55
C LEU A 87 15.84 -5.75 -2.03
N ILE A 88 15.59 -4.44 -2.07
CA ILE A 88 16.50 -3.43 -1.52
C ILE A 88 16.60 -3.53 0.00
N GLU A 89 15.48 -3.74 0.69
CA GLU A 89 15.48 -4.00 2.14
C GLU A 89 16.39 -5.19 2.48
N GLN A 90 16.32 -6.27 1.69
CA GLN A 90 17.19 -7.44 1.89
C GLN A 90 18.66 -7.14 1.56
N ILE A 91 18.94 -6.42 0.46
CA ILE A 91 20.32 -6.01 0.12
C ILE A 91 20.92 -5.18 1.25
N LEU A 92 20.17 -4.23 1.82
CA LEU A 92 20.65 -3.42 2.95
C LEU A 92 20.96 -4.26 4.20
N LYS A 93 20.15 -5.29 4.48
CA LYS A 93 20.44 -6.26 5.56
C LYS A 93 21.70 -7.07 5.28
N ASP A 94 21.85 -7.56 4.06
CA ASP A 94 23.02 -8.34 3.64
C ASP A 94 24.31 -7.51 3.68
N LEU A 95 24.23 -6.22 3.35
CA LEU A 95 25.34 -5.26 3.46
C LEU A 95 25.73 -5.02 4.92
N ALA A 96 24.79 -5.01 5.87
CA ALA A 96 25.10 -4.86 7.29
C ALA A 96 25.93 -6.03 7.85
N ALA A 97 25.74 -7.23 7.29
CA ALA A 97 26.49 -8.45 7.62
C ALA A 97 27.74 -8.66 6.72
N PHE A 98 28.03 -7.73 5.80
CA PHE A 98 29.13 -7.87 4.86
C PHE A 98 30.48 -7.59 5.53
N ALA A 99 31.48 -8.44 5.24
CA ALA A 99 32.78 -8.39 5.90
C ALA A 99 33.59 -7.13 5.54
N ASP A 100 33.48 -6.67 4.29
CA ASP A 100 34.12 -5.44 3.82
C ASP A 100 33.23 -4.23 4.12
N ARG A 101 33.55 -3.52 5.21
CA ARG A 101 32.77 -2.38 5.70
C ARG A 101 32.78 -1.20 4.74
N ASP A 102 33.91 -0.95 4.06
CA ASP A 102 34.05 0.18 3.14
C ASP A 102 33.19 -0.03 1.90
N LEU A 103 33.22 -1.25 1.32
CA LEU A 103 32.35 -1.59 0.20
C LEU A 103 30.86 -1.60 0.61
N ALA A 104 30.55 -2.05 1.83
CA ALA A 104 29.19 -2.06 2.34
C ALA A 104 28.62 -0.65 2.51
N GLU A 105 29.39 0.27 3.10
CA GLU A 105 28.98 1.65 3.29
C GLU A 105 28.86 2.39 1.95
N GLN A 106 29.80 2.16 1.01
CA GLN A 106 29.70 2.69 -0.35
C GLN A 106 28.40 2.25 -1.03
N LYS A 107 28.08 0.95 -1.00
CA LYS A 107 26.87 0.42 -1.66
C LYS A 107 25.59 0.90 -1.01
N ARG A 108 25.57 1.01 0.32
CA ARG A 108 24.46 1.61 1.05
C ARG A 108 24.24 3.07 0.62
N LYS A 109 25.32 3.83 0.49
CA LYS A 109 25.27 5.23 0.04
C LYS A 109 24.77 5.36 -1.39
N GLU A 110 25.19 4.48 -2.30
CA GLU A 110 24.68 4.43 -3.68
C GLU A 110 23.16 4.24 -3.72
N ILE A 111 22.60 3.39 -2.85
CA ILE A 111 21.15 3.18 -2.74
C ILE A 111 20.44 4.41 -2.15
N GLU A 112 20.99 4.98 -1.06
CA GLU A 112 20.37 6.12 -0.36
C GLU A 112 20.47 7.46 -1.14
N GLU A 113 21.51 7.63 -1.97
CA GLU A 113 21.74 8.84 -2.77
C GLU A 113 21.02 8.83 -4.12
N GLU A 114 20.53 7.68 -4.59
CA GLU A 114 19.77 7.62 -5.83
C GLU A 114 18.41 8.31 -5.66
N LYS A 115 18.23 9.43 -6.38
CA LYS A 115 17.02 10.26 -6.29
C LYS A 115 15.78 9.62 -6.91
N ASP A 116 15.98 8.65 -7.78
CA ASP A 116 14.91 7.91 -8.44
C ASP A 116 14.43 6.78 -7.53
N LYS A 117 13.19 6.89 -7.04
CA LYS A 117 12.57 5.87 -6.19
C LYS A 117 12.41 4.51 -6.88
N THR A 118 12.45 4.48 -8.22
CA THR A 118 12.39 3.23 -8.99
C THR A 118 13.73 2.49 -8.99
N LEU A 119 14.81 3.14 -8.54
CA LEU A 119 16.17 2.61 -8.42
C LEU A 119 16.67 1.96 -9.72
N ASN A 120 16.20 2.46 -10.88
CA ASN A 120 16.50 1.88 -12.18
C ASN A 120 18.01 1.92 -12.48
N ALA A 121 18.75 2.94 -12.03
CA ALA A 121 20.19 2.99 -12.23
C ALA A 121 20.92 1.96 -11.35
N PHE A 122 20.49 1.77 -10.10
CA PHE A 122 21.00 0.73 -9.22
C PHE A 122 20.82 -0.67 -9.83
N PHE A 123 19.61 -1.00 -10.29
CA PHE A 123 19.31 -2.32 -10.86
C PHE A 123 19.92 -2.54 -12.25
N GLY A 124 20.05 -1.49 -13.06
CA GLY A 124 20.70 -1.55 -14.37
C GLY A 124 22.23 -1.64 -14.29
N ASN A 125 22.83 -1.40 -13.12
CA ASN A 125 24.28 -1.44 -12.96
C ASN A 125 24.78 -2.89 -12.79
N PRO A 126 25.59 -3.42 -13.73
CA PRO A 126 26.09 -4.80 -13.66
C PRO A 126 26.98 -5.06 -12.44
N ALA A 127 27.61 -4.02 -11.85
CA ALA A 127 28.41 -4.16 -10.64
C ALA A 127 27.57 -4.53 -9.40
N ASN A 128 26.26 -4.24 -9.45
CA ASN A 128 25.34 -4.52 -8.36
C ASN A 128 24.72 -5.92 -8.44
N ARG A 129 24.89 -6.61 -9.58
CA ARG A 129 24.27 -7.90 -9.86
C ARG A 129 24.57 -8.97 -8.80
N LYS A 130 25.81 -9.02 -8.31
CA LYS A 130 26.23 -9.95 -7.24
C LYS A 130 25.48 -9.76 -5.92
N PHE A 131 25.09 -8.52 -5.59
CA PHE A 131 24.33 -8.23 -4.37
C PHE A 131 22.86 -8.57 -4.55
N ILE A 132 22.33 -8.29 -5.75
CA ILE A 132 20.97 -8.65 -6.16
C ILE A 132 20.79 -10.17 -6.14
N ASP A 133 21.67 -10.92 -6.79
CA ASP A 133 21.57 -12.39 -6.88
C ASP A 133 21.66 -13.02 -5.49
N LYS A 134 22.60 -12.56 -4.65
CA LYS A 134 22.73 -13.04 -3.26
C LYS A 134 21.47 -12.77 -2.43
N ALA A 135 20.85 -11.60 -2.57
CA ALA A 135 19.62 -11.29 -1.84
C ALA A 135 18.45 -12.16 -2.34
N LEU A 136 18.36 -12.43 -3.65
CA LEU A 136 17.33 -13.28 -4.25
C LEU A 136 17.43 -14.75 -3.86
N GLU A 137 18.60 -15.22 -3.42
CA GLU A 137 18.79 -16.55 -2.84
C GLU A 137 18.20 -16.66 -1.42
N ASN A 138 17.83 -15.55 -0.77
CA ASN A 138 17.31 -15.58 0.60
C ASN A 138 15.85 -16.10 0.65
N PRO A 139 15.57 -17.21 1.38
CA PRO A 139 14.22 -17.76 1.48
C PRO A 139 13.20 -16.83 2.15
N GLU A 140 13.62 -15.99 3.12
CA GLU A 140 12.73 -15.01 3.77
C GLU A 140 12.28 -13.94 2.79
N LEU A 141 13.21 -13.45 1.95
CA LEU A 141 12.86 -12.53 0.86
C LEU A 141 11.90 -13.23 -0.10
N LYS A 142 12.19 -14.46 -0.51
CA LYS A 142 11.33 -15.22 -1.42
C LYS A 142 9.89 -15.31 -0.89
N LYS A 143 9.71 -15.65 0.39
CA LYS A 143 8.39 -15.72 1.03
C LYS A 143 7.66 -14.36 1.03
N LYS A 144 8.38 -13.25 1.26
CA LYS A 144 7.80 -11.90 1.15
C LYS A 144 7.34 -11.59 -0.28
N LEU A 145 8.17 -11.89 -1.28
CA LEU A 145 7.86 -11.69 -2.70
C LEU A 145 6.61 -12.48 -3.11
N GLU A 146 6.52 -13.76 -2.71
CA GLU A 146 5.38 -14.61 -3.03
C GLU A 146 4.04 -14.05 -2.53
N LEU A 147 4.03 -13.51 -1.30
CA LEU A 147 2.85 -12.93 -0.67
C LEU A 147 2.37 -11.67 -1.40
N ILE A 148 3.30 -10.75 -1.71
CA ILE A 148 2.95 -9.52 -2.43
C ILE A 148 2.52 -9.79 -3.88
N GLU A 149 3.06 -10.84 -4.52
CA GLU A 149 2.72 -11.20 -5.89
C GLU A 149 1.30 -11.75 -6.01
N ILE A 150 0.93 -12.72 -5.17
CA ILE A 150 -0.45 -13.26 -5.14
C ILE A 150 -1.44 -12.13 -4.85
N ALA A 151 -1.18 -11.34 -3.80
CA ALA A 151 -2.05 -10.23 -3.42
C ALA A 151 -2.12 -9.14 -4.51
N GLY A 152 -0.98 -8.81 -5.12
CA GLY A 152 -0.87 -7.81 -6.17
C GLY A 152 -1.67 -8.18 -7.41
N TYR A 153 -1.46 -9.38 -7.97
CA TYR A 153 -2.23 -9.83 -9.13
C TYR A 153 -3.73 -9.93 -8.81
N LYS A 154 -4.09 -10.47 -7.64
CA LYS A 154 -5.49 -10.55 -7.18
C LYS A 154 -6.13 -9.17 -7.08
N ASN A 155 -5.42 -8.17 -6.55
CA ASN A 155 -5.91 -6.80 -6.44
C ASN A 155 -6.09 -6.14 -7.82
N VAL A 156 -5.12 -6.30 -8.73
CA VAL A 156 -5.23 -5.79 -10.11
C VAL A 156 -6.43 -6.41 -10.82
N HIS A 157 -6.55 -7.74 -10.81
CA HIS A 157 -7.67 -8.41 -11.49
C HIS A 157 -9.02 -8.10 -10.83
N ASN A 158 -9.11 -8.02 -9.51
CA ASN A 158 -10.36 -7.65 -8.84
C ASN A 158 -10.80 -6.21 -9.17
N THR A 159 -9.84 -5.29 -9.26
CA THR A 159 -10.11 -3.86 -9.54
C THR A 159 -10.51 -3.63 -11.00
N PHE A 160 -9.80 -4.28 -11.93
CA PHE A 160 -9.93 -4.01 -13.37
C PHE A 160 -10.68 -5.11 -14.13
N SER A 161 -11.34 -6.07 -13.47
CA SER A 161 -12.13 -7.11 -14.14
C SER A 161 -13.48 -6.60 -14.61
N ALA A 162 -13.88 -7.02 -15.82
CA ALA A 162 -15.22 -6.76 -16.33
C ALA A 162 -16.31 -7.42 -15.47
N ALA A 163 -16.03 -8.58 -14.87
CA ALA A 163 -16.96 -9.27 -13.98
C ALA A 163 -17.15 -8.55 -12.63
N SER A 164 -16.14 -7.78 -12.19
CA SER A 164 -16.20 -6.93 -11.00
C SER A 164 -16.86 -5.57 -11.25
N GLY A 165 -17.34 -5.31 -12.47
CA GLY A 165 -18.03 -4.08 -12.83
C GLY A 165 -17.14 -3.01 -13.48
N TYR A 166 -15.87 -3.30 -13.80
CA TYR A 166 -15.02 -2.36 -14.56
C TYR A 166 -15.39 -2.41 -16.06
N PRO A 167 -15.98 -1.36 -16.65
CA PRO A 167 -16.37 -1.37 -18.05
C PRO A 167 -15.14 -1.51 -18.96
N GLY A 168 -15.19 -2.45 -19.91
CA GLY A 168 -14.02 -2.75 -20.76
C GLY A 168 -12.86 -3.46 -20.06
N GLY A 169 -13.03 -3.87 -18.80
CA GLY A 169 -12.01 -4.52 -17.98
C GLY A 169 -11.64 -5.94 -18.42
N PHE A 170 -10.78 -6.60 -17.64
CA PHE A 170 -10.22 -7.91 -17.95
C PHE A 170 -11.32 -8.91 -18.24
N LYS A 171 -11.17 -9.62 -19.37
CA LYS A 171 -12.03 -10.73 -19.78
C LYS A 171 -11.18 -11.96 -20.07
N PRO A 172 -11.74 -13.18 -19.91
CA PRO A 172 -11.06 -14.41 -20.28
C PRO A 172 -10.65 -14.42 -21.76
N VAL A 173 -9.39 -14.79 -22.04
CA VAL A 173 -8.88 -14.90 -23.41
C VAL A 173 -9.58 -16.03 -24.16
N GLN A 174 -10.14 -15.70 -25.33
CA GLN A 174 -10.89 -16.65 -26.16
C GLN A 174 -9.98 -17.37 -27.15
N TRP A 175 -9.23 -18.33 -26.65
CA TRP A 175 -8.33 -19.14 -27.47
C TRP A 175 -9.08 -20.10 -28.41
N LYS A 176 -8.61 -20.20 -29.66
CA LYS A 176 -9.15 -21.13 -30.67
C LYS A 176 -8.05 -22.04 -31.19
N ASN A 177 -8.33 -23.33 -31.32
CA ASN A 177 -7.41 -24.29 -31.91
C ASN A 177 -7.12 -23.91 -33.38
N GLN A 178 -5.86 -23.98 -33.78
CA GLN A 178 -5.40 -23.75 -35.14
C GLN A 178 -4.88 -25.04 -35.75
N VAL A 179 -5.05 -25.19 -37.07
CA VAL A 179 -4.47 -26.32 -37.81
C VAL A 179 -2.96 -26.08 -37.92
N SER A 180 -2.17 -26.84 -37.17
CA SER A 180 -0.71 -26.78 -37.16
C SER A 180 -0.11 -28.16 -36.88
N ALA A 181 1.19 -28.33 -37.19
CA ALA A 181 1.94 -29.52 -36.79
C ALA A 181 2.24 -29.56 -35.28
N SER A 182 2.13 -28.42 -34.61
CA SER A 182 2.24 -28.27 -33.15
C SER A 182 0.85 -28.10 -32.51
N ASP A 183 0.73 -28.34 -31.21
CA ASP A 183 -0.48 -28.03 -30.43
C ASP A 183 -0.65 -26.50 -30.32
N LEU A 184 -1.17 -25.88 -31.37
CA LEU A 184 -1.28 -24.43 -31.54
C LEU A 184 -2.71 -23.94 -31.26
N ARG A 185 -2.81 -22.92 -30.41
CA ARG A 185 -4.01 -22.10 -30.23
C ARG A 185 -3.70 -20.66 -30.60
N ALA A 186 -4.68 -19.95 -31.12
CA ALA A 186 -4.55 -18.53 -31.40
C ALA A 186 -5.77 -17.74 -30.99
N THR A 187 -5.57 -16.47 -30.70
CA THR A 187 -6.65 -15.49 -30.48
C THR A 187 -6.36 -14.22 -31.25
N VAL A 188 -7.37 -13.69 -31.94
CA VAL A 188 -7.28 -12.43 -32.66
C VAL A 188 -7.76 -11.33 -31.70
N VAL A 189 -6.84 -10.47 -31.28
CA VAL A 189 -7.13 -9.35 -30.37
C VAL A 189 -7.58 -8.16 -31.21
N LYS A 190 -8.76 -7.63 -30.88
CA LYS A 190 -9.42 -6.54 -31.62
C LYS A 190 -9.75 -5.37 -30.72
N ASN A 191 -9.69 -4.15 -31.25
CA ASN A 191 -10.19 -2.96 -30.57
C ASN A 191 -11.71 -2.86 -30.61
N ASP A 192 -12.24 -1.79 -29.99
CA ASP A 192 -13.68 -1.51 -29.94
C ASP A 192 -14.31 -1.29 -31.32
N ALA A 193 -13.52 -0.85 -32.30
CA ALA A 193 -13.95 -0.72 -33.70
C ALA A 193 -14.02 -2.07 -34.44
N GLY A 194 -13.51 -3.14 -33.84
CA GLY A 194 -13.44 -4.48 -34.43
C GLY A 194 -12.21 -4.73 -35.31
N ASP A 195 -11.29 -3.77 -35.37
CA ASP A 195 -10.02 -3.86 -36.09
C ASP A 195 -8.99 -4.64 -35.27
N GLU A 196 -8.15 -5.42 -35.95
CA GLU A 196 -7.16 -6.28 -35.31
C GLU A 196 -5.93 -5.50 -34.83
N LEU A 197 -5.62 -5.58 -33.54
CA LEU A 197 -4.35 -5.10 -32.96
C LEU A 197 -3.23 -6.11 -33.25
N CYS A 198 -3.46 -7.38 -32.89
CA CYS A 198 -2.55 -8.47 -33.15
C CYS A 198 -3.27 -9.82 -33.08
N THR A 199 -2.58 -10.87 -33.51
CA THR A 199 -2.97 -12.26 -33.24
C THR A 199 -1.93 -12.85 -32.29
N LEU A 200 -2.37 -13.34 -31.14
CA LEU A 200 -1.51 -14.05 -30.20
C LEU A 200 -1.55 -15.54 -30.51
N ASN A 201 -0.37 -16.15 -30.55
CA ASN A 201 -0.19 -17.58 -30.77
C ASN A 201 0.34 -18.24 -29.50
N GLU A 202 -0.32 -19.30 -29.05
CA GLU A 202 0.06 -20.16 -27.93
C GLU A 202 0.45 -21.53 -28.48
N THR A 203 1.71 -21.91 -28.29
CA THR A 203 2.19 -23.27 -28.60
C THR A 203 2.28 -24.06 -27.30
N THR A 204 1.58 -25.20 -27.21
CA THR A 204 1.71 -26.13 -26.09
C THR A 204 2.73 -27.21 -26.43
N VAL A 205 3.67 -27.48 -25.52
CA VAL A 205 4.69 -28.51 -25.67
C VAL A 205 4.46 -29.62 -24.65
N LYS A 206 4.08 -30.81 -25.12
CA LYS A 206 3.84 -32.02 -24.31
C LYS A 206 4.85 -33.14 -24.57
N THR A 207 5.67 -33.00 -25.61
CA THR A 207 6.53 -34.07 -26.14
C THR A 207 7.99 -33.94 -25.75
N GLN A 208 8.34 -32.90 -24.99
CA GLN A 208 9.70 -32.65 -24.48
C GLN A 208 9.66 -32.46 -22.96
N PRO A 209 9.49 -33.54 -22.18
CA PRO A 209 9.59 -33.43 -20.73
C PRO A 209 11.03 -33.13 -20.32
N PHE A 210 11.19 -32.27 -19.32
CA PHE A 210 12.49 -31.94 -18.73
C PHE A 210 12.35 -31.85 -17.21
N THR A 211 13.45 -31.97 -16.49
CA THR A 211 13.46 -31.90 -15.03
C THR A 211 14.22 -30.66 -14.58
N VAL A 212 13.65 -29.94 -13.61
CA VAL A 212 14.27 -28.79 -12.92
C VAL A 212 14.39 -29.09 -11.43
N ALA A 213 15.36 -28.46 -10.77
CA ALA A 213 15.49 -28.52 -9.32
C ALA A 213 14.85 -27.30 -8.65
N LYS A 214 14.14 -27.53 -7.54
CA LYS A 214 13.78 -26.50 -6.56
C LYS A 214 15.01 -26.01 -5.81
N GLN A 215 14.86 -24.90 -5.10
CA GLN A 215 15.93 -24.34 -4.25
C GLN A 215 16.42 -25.32 -3.17
N ASP A 216 15.54 -26.19 -2.67
CA ASP A 216 15.87 -27.22 -1.67
C ASP A 216 16.57 -28.47 -2.26
N GLY A 217 16.75 -28.50 -3.58
CA GLY A 217 17.33 -29.62 -4.35
C GLY A 217 16.32 -30.63 -4.90
N THR A 218 15.03 -30.51 -4.55
CA THR A 218 13.97 -31.42 -5.02
C THR A 218 13.81 -31.34 -6.53
N GLN A 219 13.86 -32.48 -7.21
CA GLN A 219 13.68 -32.58 -8.66
C GLN A 219 12.19 -32.59 -9.02
N VAL A 220 11.79 -31.78 -9.99
CA VAL A 220 10.42 -31.71 -10.51
C VAL A 220 10.44 -31.89 -12.03
N GLN A 221 9.73 -32.91 -12.51
CA GLN A 221 9.54 -33.13 -13.93
C GLN A 221 8.41 -32.25 -14.46
N ILE A 222 8.71 -31.46 -15.50
CA ILE A 222 7.74 -30.72 -16.29
C ILE A 222 7.35 -31.60 -17.48
N SER A 223 6.09 -32.04 -17.53
CA SER A 223 5.57 -32.89 -18.59
C SER A 223 4.84 -32.11 -19.68
N SER A 224 4.35 -30.91 -19.36
CA SER A 224 3.72 -30.02 -20.31
C SER A 224 3.91 -28.56 -19.91
N TYR A 225 4.18 -27.71 -20.89
CA TYR A 225 4.25 -26.26 -20.74
C TYR A 225 3.71 -25.58 -22.00
N ARG A 226 3.58 -24.25 -21.96
CA ARG A 226 3.19 -23.45 -23.13
C ARG A 226 4.10 -22.25 -23.30
N GLU A 227 4.21 -21.76 -24.52
CA GLU A 227 4.86 -20.51 -24.87
C GLU A 227 3.90 -19.65 -25.71
N ILE A 228 3.87 -18.35 -25.43
CA ILE A 228 3.09 -17.38 -26.19
C ILE A 228 4.07 -16.46 -26.92
N ASP A 229 3.87 -16.28 -28.22
CA ASP A 229 4.65 -15.35 -29.02
C ASP A 229 4.12 -13.92 -28.83
N PHE A 230 4.58 -13.26 -27.76
CA PHE A 230 4.21 -11.89 -27.48
C PHE A 230 4.77 -10.92 -28.55
N PRO A 231 3.95 -9.98 -29.06
CA PRO A 231 4.43 -8.99 -30.01
C PRO A 231 5.39 -8.01 -29.32
N ILE A 232 6.49 -7.65 -29.99
CA ILE A 232 7.41 -6.62 -29.50
C ILE A 232 6.98 -5.24 -30.02
N LYS A 233 6.62 -5.17 -31.32
CA LYS A 233 6.11 -3.98 -31.99
C LYS A 233 4.83 -4.33 -32.74
N LEU A 234 3.81 -3.49 -32.61
CA LEU A 234 2.54 -3.65 -33.31
C LEU A 234 2.39 -2.54 -34.35
N ASP A 235 1.93 -2.90 -35.55
CA ASP A 235 1.80 -2.02 -36.70
C ASP A 235 0.40 -2.02 -37.33
N LYS A 236 -0.53 -2.82 -36.77
CA LYS A 236 -1.91 -2.96 -37.26
C LYS A 236 -2.83 -1.85 -36.75
N ALA A 237 -3.86 -2.16 -35.96
CA ALA A 237 -4.80 -1.18 -35.45
C ALA A 237 -4.26 -0.34 -34.26
N ASP A 238 -4.95 0.76 -33.97
CA ASP A 238 -4.63 1.68 -32.89
C ASP A 238 -5.25 1.25 -31.55
N GLY A 239 -4.64 1.68 -30.45
CA GLY A 239 -5.14 1.51 -29.08
C GLY A 239 -4.13 0.95 -28.08
N SER A 240 -4.63 0.54 -26.91
CA SER A 240 -3.87 -0.12 -25.85
C SER A 240 -4.33 -1.58 -25.65
N MET A 241 -3.42 -2.42 -25.17
CA MET A 241 -3.67 -3.84 -24.88
C MET A 241 -2.94 -4.27 -23.61
N HIS A 242 -3.63 -4.95 -22.70
CA HIS A 242 -3.00 -5.57 -21.53
C HIS A 242 -3.27 -7.05 -21.51
N LEU A 243 -2.24 -7.84 -21.20
CA LEU A 243 -2.26 -9.29 -21.17
C LEU A 243 -1.90 -9.78 -19.77
N SER A 244 -2.62 -10.79 -19.27
CA SER A 244 -2.32 -11.50 -18.03
C SER A 244 -2.41 -12.99 -18.30
N MET A 245 -1.27 -13.63 -18.51
CA MET A 245 -1.19 -15.06 -18.87
C MET A 245 -0.85 -15.86 -17.62
N VAL A 246 -1.75 -16.76 -17.23
CA VAL A 246 -1.60 -17.52 -15.97
C VAL A 246 -0.45 -18.51 -16.06
N ALA A 247 0.29 -18.67 -14.96
CA ALA A 247 1.28 -19.72 -14.81
C ALA A 247 0.64 -21.11 -14.89
N LEU A 248 1.36 -22.10 -15.41
CA LEU A 248 0.89 -23.50 -15.45
C LEU A 248 1.69 -24.36 -14.48
N LYS A 249 1.02 -25.33 -13.85
CA LYS A 249 1.68 -26.37 -13.04
C LYS A 249 2.57 -27.25 -13.93
N ALA A 250 3.41 -28.07 -13.31
CA ALA A 250 4.31 -29.01 -13.98
C ALA A 250 3.61 -29.99 -14.95
N ASP A 251 2.32 -30.25 -14.75
CA ASP A 251 1.46 -31.09 -15.60
C ASP A 251 0.78 -30.33 -16.75
N GLY A 252 1.04 -29.02 -16.90
CA GLY A 252 0.43 -28.14 -17.89
C GLY A 252 -0.99 -27.66 -17.54
N THR A 253 -1.51 -27.94 -16.35
CA THR A 253 -2.84 -27.47 -15.92
C THR A 253 -2.77 -26.14 -15.17
N LYS A 254 -3.87 -25.38 -15.19
CA LYS A 254 -3.96 -24.08 -14.53
C LYS A 254 -4.10 -24.25 -12.99
N PRO A 255 -3.50 -23.36 -12.18
CA PRO A 255 -3.71 -23.34 -10.73
C PRO A 255 -5.12 -22.84 -10.36
N SER A 256 -5.49 -23.00 -9.07
CA SER A 256 -6.64 -22.31 -8.49
C SER A 256 -6.38 -20.80 -8.40
N LYS A 257 -7.45 -19.99 -8.35
CA LYS A 257 -7.35 -18.53 -8.26
C LYS A 257 -6.52 -18.03 -7.07
N ASP A 258 -6.53 -18.72 -5.94
CA ASP A 258 -5.78 -18.30 -4.74
C ASP A 258 -4.27 -18.58 -4.82
N LYS A 259 -3.84 -19.47 -5.73
CA LYS A 259 -2.42 -19.75 -5.99
C LYS A 259 -1.92 -19.15 -7.30
N ALA A 260 -2.80 -18.46 -8.04
CA ALA A 260 -2.52 -18.03 -9.38
C ALA A 260 -1.59 -16.80 -9.41
N VAL A 261 -0.54 -16.93 -10.19
CA VAL A 261 0.38 -15.86 -10.55
C VAL A 261 0.51 -15.80 -12.07
N TYR A 262 0.97 -14.67 -12.59
CA TYR A 262 0.82 -14.36 -14.02
C TYR A 262 2.12 -13.81 -14.60
N PHE A 263 2.31 -14.01 -15.91
CA PHE A 263 3.15 -13.16 -16.72
C PHE A 263 2.27 -12.08 -17.36
N THR A 264 2.60 -10.81 -17.17
CA THR A 264 1.81 -9.70 -17.72
C THR A 264 2.61 -8.88 -18.71
N ALA A 265 1.92 -8.36 -19.73
CA ALA A 265 2.48 -7.47 -20.73
C ALA A 265 1.52 -6.31 -20.99
N HIS A 266 2.06 -5.08 -20.96
CA HIS A 266 1.28 -3.84 -21.01
C HIS A 266 1.71 -3.02 -22.23
N TYR A 267 0.79 -2.90 -23.17
CA TYR A 267 0.96 -2.15 -24.40
C TYR A 267 0.08 -0.90 -24.34
N GLU A 268 0.68 0.28 -24.35
CA GLU A 268 -0.05 1.55 -24.32
C GLU A 268 -0.04 2.19 -25.71
N GLU A 269 -1.10 2.92 -26.04
CA GLU A 269 -1.16 3.70 -27.28
C GLU A 269 0.02 4.68 -27.38
N GLY A 270 0.89 4.44 -28.36
CA GLY A 270 2.06 5.26 -28.61
C GLY A 270 1.73 6.55 -29.36
N PRO A 271 2.72 7.44 -29.58
CA PRO A 271 2.53 8.70 -30.31
C PRO A 271 2.03 8.53 -31.77
N ASN A 272 2.18 7.33 -32.34
CA ASN A 272 1.71 6.97 -33.67
C ASN A 272 0.36 6.23 -33.66
N GLY A 273 -0.35 6.21 -32.52
CA GLY A 273 -1.59 5.47 -32.30
C GLY A 273 -1.39 3.96 -32.08
N LYS A 274 -0.20 3.42 -32.34
CA LYS A 274 0.05 1.97 -32.26
C LYS A 274 0.39 1.54 -30.83
N PRO A 275 -0.05 0.35 -30.39
CA PRO A 275 0.34 -0.19 -29.08
C PRO A 275 1.86 -0.35 -28.97
N GLN A 276 2.46 0.27 -27.95
CA GLN A 276 3.87 0.17 -27.59
C GLN A 276 4.04 -0.59 -26.28
N LEU A 277 4.92 -1.59 -26.23
CA LEU A 277 5.21 -2.33 -25.01
C LEU A 277 5.88 -1.42 -23.97
N LYS A 278 5.15 -1.06 -22.91
CA LYS A 278 5.62 -0.15 -21.84
C LYS A 278 6.08 -0.85 -20.59
N GLU A 279 5.54 -2.03 -20.30
CA GLU A 279 5.84 -2.73 -19.05
C GLU A 279 5.59 -4.23 -19.16
N ILE A 280 6.36 -5.02 -18.41
CA ILE A 280 6.08 -6.43 -18.15
C ILE A 280 6.21 -6.76 -16.66
N SER A 281 5.46 -7.76 -16.18
CA SER A 281 5.64 -8.26 -14.81
C SER A 281 5.58 -9.78 -14.74
N SER A 282 6.25 -10.32 -13.72
CA SER A 282 6.23 -11.74 -13.38
C SER A 282 6.64 -11.91 -11.92
N PRO A 283 6.32 -13.05 -11.30
CA PRO A 283 6.93 -13.46 -10.03
C PRO A 283 8.47 -13.48 -10.11
N LYS A 284 9.14 -13.19 -8.98
CA LYS A 284 10.59 -13.08 -8.88
C LYS A 284 11.18 -13.91 -7.70
N PRO A 285 12.44 -14.40 -7.82
CA PRO A 285 13.28 -14.39 -9.02
C PRO A 285 12.69 -15.28 -10.12
N LEU A 286 12.85 -14.84 -11.37
CA LEU A 286 12.42 -15.61 -12.54
C LEU A 286 13.51 -16.61 -12.92
N LYS A 287 13.17 -17.86 -13.21
CA LYS A 287 14.16 -18.86 -13.65
C LYS A 287 13.87 -19.27 -15.09
N PHE A 288 14.91 -19.72 -15.79
CA PHE A 288 14.78 -20.30 -17.12
C PHE A 288 15.29 -21.73 -17.13
N ALA A 289 14.47 -22.62 -17.69
CA ALA A 289 14.78 -24.02 -17.90
C ALA A 289 15.78 -24.14 -19.05
N GLY A 290 17.07 -23.94 -18.76
CA GLY A 290 18.17 -23.99 -19.72
C GLY A 290 18.73 -22.61 -20.09
N THR A 291 19.80 -22.63 -20.88
CA THR A 291 20.57 -21.43 -21.27
C THR A 291 20.25 -20.93 -22.69
N GLY A 292 19.51 -21.73 -23.47
CA GLY A 292 19.05 -21.38 -24.82
C GLY A 292 17.99 -20.27 -24.82
N ASP A 293 17.70 -19.72 -26.00
CA ASP A 293 16.63 -18.71 -26.16
C ASP A 293 15.23 -19.35 -26.16
N ASP A 294 15.14 -20.65 -26.43
CA ASP A 294 13.96 -21.51 -26.33
C ASP A 294 13.66 -21.98 -24.90
N ALA A 295 14.57 -21.73 -23.95
CA ALA A 295 14.40 -22.10 -22.55
C ALA A 295 13.13 -21.46 -21.96
N ILE A 296 12.21 -22.28 -21.46
CA ILE A 296 10.94 -21.80 -20.90
C ILE A 296 11.15 -21.17 -19.53
N ALA A 297 10.45 -20.07 -19.26
CA ALA A 297 10.42 -19.46 -17.93
C ALA A 297 9.72 -20.37 -16.92
N TYR A 298 10.26 -20.45 -15.72
CA TYR A 298 9.62 -21.10 -14.58
C TYR A 298 9.92 -20.38 -13.27
N ILE A 299 9.13 -20.69 -12.26
CA ILE A 299 9.22 -20.13 -10.91
C ILE A 299 8.95 -21.24 -9.88
N GLU A 300 9.52 -21.07 -8.70
CA GLU A 300 9.08 -21.77 -7.49
C GLU A 300 8.16 -20.83 -6.71
N HIS A 301 6.96 -21.26 -6.35
CA HIS A 301 5.98 -20.43 -5.64
C HIS A 301 5.11 -21.31 -4.72
N GLY A 302 5.01 -20.97 -3.44
CA GLY A 302 4.27 -21.78 -2.47
C GLY A 302 4.77 -23.22 -2.35
N GLY A 303 6.06 -23.45 -2.63
CA GLY A 303 6.69 -24.78 -2.66
C GLY A 303 6.35 -25.63 -3.90
N GLU A 304 5.66 -25.08 -4.90
CA GLU A 304 5.35 -25.75 -6.17
C GLU A 304 6.13 -25.10 -7.34
N ILE A 305 6.36 -25.85 -8.43
CA ILE A 305 6.95 -25.30 -9.65
C ILE A 305 5.87 -24.96 -10.65
N TYR A 306 5.96 -23.75 -11.21
CA TYR A 306 5.10 -23.29 -12.28
C TYR A 306 5.92 -22.80 -13.48
N THR A 307 5.46 -23.08 -14.70
CA THR A 307 6.01 -22.49 -15.93
C THR A 307 5.22 -21.25 -16.35
N LEU A 308 5.91 -20.21 -16.79
CA LEU A 308 5.30 -19.02 -17.40
C LEU A 308 5.36 -19.12 -18.92
N ALA A 309 4.38 -18.52 -19.60
CA ALA A 309 4.20 -18.64 -21.04
C ALA A 309 5.20 -17.84 -21.89
N VAL A 310 6.44 -17.65 -21.43
CA VAL A 310 7.46 -16.84 -22.09
C VAL A 310 8.80 -17.57 -22.10
N THR A 311 9.47 -17.59 -23.25
CA THR A 311 10.82 -18.15 -23.37
C THR A 311 11.87 -17.11 -23.00
N ARG A 312 13.10 -17.55 -22.73
CA ARG A 312 14.22 -16.67 -22.40
C ARG A 312 14.51 -15.65 -23.49
N GLY A 313 14.50 -16.08 -24.75
CA GLY A 313 14.71 -15.21 -25.90
C GLY A 313 13.63 -14.13 -25.97
N LYS A 314 12.36 -14.54 -25.89
CA LYS A 314 11.23 -13.60 -25.92
C LYS A 314 11.25 -12.63 -24.73
N TYR A 315 11.54 -13.11 -23.52
CA TYR A 315 11.65 -12.28 -22.33
C TYR A 315 12.73 -11.19 -22.49
N LYS A 316 13.90 -11.53 -23.04
CA LYS A 316 14.96 -10.56 -23.31
C LYS A 316 14.56 -9.51 -24.36
N GLU A 317 13.87 -9.94 -25.42
CA GLU A 317 13.33 -9.01 -26.44
C GLU A 317 12.35 -8.02 -25.80
N MET A 318 11.44 -8.52 -24.96
CA MET A 318 10.46 -7.70 -24.25
C MET A 318 11.12 -6.74 -23.26
N MET A 319 12.04 -7.24 -22.42
CA MET A 319 12.80 -6.41 -21.47
C MET A 319 13.54 -5.26 -22.16
N LYS A 320 14.18 -5.54 -23.30
CA LYS A 320 14.89 -4.52 -24.08
C LYS A 320 13.95 -3.44 -24.63
N GLU A 321 12.77 -3.84 -25.13
CA GLU A 321 11.79 -2.88 -25.64
C GLU A 321 11.15 -2.07 -24.50
N VAL A 322 10.88 -2.68 -23.35
CA VAL A 322 10.39 -1.99 -22.13
C VAL A 322 11.40 -0.94 -21.67
N GLU A 323 12.69 -1.28 -21.60
CA GLU A 323 13.76 -0.34 -21.24
C GLU A 323 13.82 0.86 -22.22
N LEU A 324 13.77 0.59 -23.53
CA LEU A 324 13.71 1.64 -24.56
C LEU A 324 12.50 2.57 -24.40
N ASN A 325 11.39 2.02 -23.92
CA ASN A 325 10.14 2.74 -23.68
C ASN A 325 10.02 3.31 -22.26
N GLN A 326 11.11 3.38 -21.51
CA GLN A 326 11.20 3.94 -20.14
C GLN A 326 10.31 3.22 -19.12
N GLY A 327 10.15 1.90 -19.27
CA GLY A 327 9.49 1.06 -18.28
C GLY A 327 10.30 0.92 -16.98
N GLN A 328 9.66 0.32 -15.98
CA GLN A 328 10.23 0.10 -14.65
C GLN A 328 10.62 -1.36 -14.39
N SER A 329 10.28 -2.30 -15.27
CA SER A 329 10.73 -3.69 -15.18
C SER A 329 12.26 -3.74 -15.12
N VAL A 330 12.78 -4.59 -14.24
CA VAL A 330 14.21 -4.87 -14.11
C VAL A 330 14.44 -6.37 -14.25
N ASP A 331 15.55 -6.76 -14.89
CA ASP A 331 15.86 -8.17 -15.10
C ASP A 331 16.39 -8.82 -13.83
N LEU A 332 15.51 -9.52 -13.13
CA LEU A 332 15.82 -10.33 -11.94
C LEU A 332 15.71 -11.83 -12.24
N SER A 333 16.11 -12.23 -13.46
CA SER A 333 16.07 -13.62 -13.91
C SER A 333 17.40 -14.36 -13.81
N GLN A 334 17.35 -15.67 -13.60
CA GLN A 334 18.51 -16.58 -13.52
C GLN A 334 18.31 -17.72 -14.54
N ALA A 335 19.39 -18.14 -15.20
CA ALA A 335 19.38 -19.33 -16.05
C ALA A 335 19.87 -20.52 -15.24
N GLU A 336 19.14 -21.63 -15.31
CA GLU A 336 19.43 -22.84 -14.53
C GLU A 336 19.76 -24.00 -15.46
N ASP A 337 20.68 -24.87 -15.03
CA ASP A 337 21.08 -26.04 -15.80
C ASP A 337 19.97 -27.11 -15.84
N LEU A 338 19.77 -27.71 -17.01
CA LEU A 338 18.76 -28.74 -17.23
C LEU A 338 19.35 -30.15 -17.22
N ILE A 339 18.60 -31.08 -16.64
CA ILE A 339 18.75 -32.51 -16.93
C ILE A 339 17.70 -32.87 -18.01
N ILE A 340 18.11 -32.84 -19.27
CA ILE A 340 17.23 -33.25 -20.39
C ILE A 340 17.20 -34.79 -20.45
N GLY A 341 16.02 -35.37 -20.21
CA GLY A 341 15.78 -36.81 -20.31
C GLY A 341 15.97 -37.35 -21.74
N GLN A 342 16.51 -38.57 -21.84
CA GLN A 342 16.88 -39.29 -23.06
C GLN A 342 15.89 -39.15 -24.24
N ARG A 343 16.38 -38.73 -25.41
CA ARG A 343 15.71 -38.99 -26.69
C ARG A 343 15.53 -40.49 -26.88
N GLN A 344 14.29 -40.99 -26.76
CA GLN A 344 13.89 -42.20 -27.46
C GLN A 344 13.79 -41.88 -28.96
N SER A 345 14.94 -41.86 -29.65
CA SER A 345 14.95 -41.92 -31.11
C SER A 345 14.71 -43.36 -31.54
N LYS A 346 13.44 -43.63 -31.88
CA LYS A 346 13.02 -44.78 -32.68
C LYS A 346 13.48 -44.53 -34.13
N ALA A 347 14.65 -45.03 -34.50
CA ALA A 347 15.07 -45.16 -35.89
C ALA A 347 14.84 -46.61 -36.32
N LEU A 348 13.80 -46.81 -37.13
CA LEU A 348 13.56 -48.03 -37.88
C LEU A 348 14.29 -47.85 -39.22
N GLU A 349 15.47 -48.44 -39.37
CA GLU A 349 15.98 -48.84 -40.69
C GLU A 349 16.45 -50.29 -40.62
N THR A 350 15.81 -51.07 -41.47
CA THR A 350 16.01 -52.48 -41.82
C THR A 350 17.45 -52.80 -42.24
N ASN A 351 18.03 -53.88 -41.70
CA ASN A 351 18.45 -55.05 -42.48
C ASN A 351 19.02 -56.17 -41.58
N GLU A 352 18.43 -57.35 -41.78
CA GLU A 352 18.71 -58.76 -41.45
C GLU A 352 20.08 -59.26 -40.94
N PRO A 353 20.12 -60.52 -40.41
CA PRO A 353 20.92 -60.91 -39.24
C PRO A 353 22.23 -61.61 -39.58
N THR A 354 23.24 -61.42 -38.72
CA THR A 354 24.49 -62.20 -38.77
C THR A 354 24.56 -63.16 -37.58
N ILE A 355 24.14 -64.39 -37.85
CA ILE A 355 24.77 -65.67 -37.47
C ILE A 355 25.64 -65.63 -36.21
N ASN A 356 25.15 -66.28 -35.14
CA ASN A 356 25.99 -66.89 -34.12
C ASN A 356 26.15 -68.38 -34.48
N PRO A 357 27.36 -68.91 -34.76
CA PRO A 357 27.54 -70.32 -35.00
C PRO A 357 28.04 -71.06 -33.75
N ASN A 358 27.45 -72.24 -33.54
CA ASN A 358 28.05 -73.43 -32.90
C ASN A 358 28.20 -73.37 -31.37
N GLN A 359 27.81 -74.35 -30.54
CA GLN A 359 27.47 -75.78 -30.68
C GLN A 359 26.42 -76.07 -29.58
N GLY A 360 25.37 -76.87 -29.75
CA GLY A 360 25.35 -78.23 -30.23
C GLY A 360 25.17 -79.17 -29.04
N LEU A 361 23.96 -79.71 -28.84
CA LEU A 361 23.69 -81.14 -28.63
C LEU A 361 22.19 -81.38 -28.36
N GLN A 362 21.72 -82.49 -28.92
CA GLN A 362 20.35 -82.86 -29.23
C GLN A 362 19.69 -83.71 -28.13
N SER A 363 18.35 -83.75 -28.23
CA SER A 363 17.49 -84.91 -27.95
C SER A 363 17.18 -85.17 -26.45
N SER A 364 15.99 -85.57 -26.01
CA SER A 364 14.81 -86.13 -26.68
C SER A 364 13.55 -85.89 -25.83
N ILE A 365 12.43 -85.71 -26.53
CA ILE A 365 11.09 -86.31 -26.33
C ILE A 365 10.83 -86.97 -24.95
N GLU A 366 9.82 -86.51 -24.22
CA GLU A 366 8.64 -87.30 -23.83
C GLU A 366 7.63 -86.46 -23.04
N THR A 367 6.36 -86.55 -23.43
CA THR A 367 5.20 -86.11 -22.64
C THR A 367 4.64 -87.32 -21.90
N PRO A 368 4.27 -87.19 -20.62
CA PRO A 368 2.97 -87.75 -20.22
C PRO A 368 2.20 -86.86 -19.22
N THR A 369 0.89 -86.80 -19.42
CA THR A 369 -0.15 -86.45 -18.42
C THR A 369 -0.59 -87.73 -17.69
N PRO A 370 -1.42 -87.73 -16.61
CA PRO A 370 -1.56 -86.88 -15.42
C PRO A 370 -1.32 -87.69 -14.10
N THR A 371 -1.20 -87.04 -12.93
CA THR A 371 -1.95 -87.29 -11.66
C THR A 371 -1.32 -86.52 -10.48
N GLN A 372 -2.20 -86.00 -9.62
CA GLN A 372 -2.04 -85.03 -8.52
C GLN A 372 -0.97 -85.34 -7.47
N THR A 373 -0.22 -84.29 -7.05
CA THR A 373 -0.02 -83.94 -5.62
C THR A 373 0.55 -82.53 -5.47
N THR A 374 -0.14 -81.71 -4.68
CA THR A 374 0.34 -80.52 -3.92
C THR A 374 1.54 -79.74 -4.48
N GLN A 375 1.26 -78.66 -5.22
CA GLN A 375 2.21 -77.57 -5.44
C GLN A 375 1.47 -76.24 -5.50
N MET A 376 2.02 -75.25 -4.79
CA MET A 376 1.60 -73.85 -4.77
C MET A 376 1.41 -73.30 -6.20
N PRO A 377 0.38 -72.47 -6.47
CA PRO A 377 0.35 -71.72 -7.72
C PRO A 377 1.37 -70.58 -7.65
N GLN A 378 2.36 -70.64 -8.52
CA GLN A 378 3.22 -69.52 -8.85
C GLN A 378 2.53 -68.65 -9.91
N SER A 379 2.65 -67.34 -9.73
CA SER A 379 2.50 -66.26 -10.72
C SER A 379 1.18 -66.14 -11.48
N GLN A 380 0.27 -65.34 -10.92
CA GLN A 380 -0.67 -64.54 -11.70
C GLN A 380 -0.39 -63.05 -11.50
N GLN A 381 -0.37 -62.36 -12.64
CA GLN A 381 -0.37 -60.91 -12.84
C GLN A 381 -1.17 -60.16 -11.75
N VAL A 382 -0.52 -59.17 -11.11
CA VAL A 382 -1.14 -58.35 -10.05
C VAL A 382 -2.28 -57.51 -10.66
N ASN A 383 -3.51 -57.89 -10.35
CA ASN A 383 -4.75 -57.18 -10.68
C ASN A 383 -5.10 -56.19 -9.55
N PRO A 384 -5.61 -54.97 -9.80
CA PRO A 384 -5.90 -53.96 -8.76
C PRO A 384 -7.01 -54.28 -7.74
N ASN A 385 -7.51 -55.53 -7.66
CA ASN A 385 -8.62 -55.95 -6.80
C ASN A 385 -8.22 -56.85 -5.62
N LEU A 386 -6.94 -56.89 -5.25
CA LEU A 386 -6.40 -57.85 -4.27
C LEU A 386 -6.71 -57.52 -2.80
N LEU A 387 -6.91 -56.24 -2.41
CA LEU A 387 -7.15 -55.92 -1.00
C LEU A 387 -8.55 -56.33 -0.53
N ASN A 388 -9.57 -56.24 -1.39
CA ASN A 388 -10.92 -56.79 -1.10
C ASN A 388 -10.89 -58.32 -0.86
N ALA A 389 -9.96 -59.03 -1.49
CA ALA A 389 -9.73 -60.45 -1.22
C ALA A 389 -8.95 -60.68 0.09
N ALA A 390 -8.00 -59.81 0.46
CA ALA A 390 -7.26 -59.90 1.72
C ALA A 390 -8.11 -59.55 2.95
N THR A 391 -9.03 -58.58 2.84
CA THR A 391 -10.03 -58.26 3.88
C THR A 391 -11.08 -59.37 4.03
N ALA A 392 -11.34 -60.14 2.96
CA ALA A 392 -12.22 -61.30 2.98
C ALA A 392 -11.54 -62.61 3.42
N LEU A 393 -10.20 -62.72 3.31
CA LEU A 393 -9.43 -63.93 3.61
C LEU A 393 -8.69 -63.92 4.96
N SER A 394 -8.46 -62.78 5.60
CA SER A 394 -7.70 -62.71 6.86
C SER A 394 -8.56 -62.32 8.05
N GLY A 395 -8.63 -63.20 9.06
CA GLY A 395 -9.42 -63.00 10.27
C GLY A 395 -8.77 -62.08 11.31
N SER A 396 -7.59 -61.51 11.03
CA SER A 396 -6.78 -60.75 11.99
C SER A 396 -6.09 -59.54 11.34
N MET A 397 -6.12 -58.38 12.00
CA MET A 397 -5.41 -57.17 11.56
C MET A 397 -3.89 -57.35 11.45
N GLN A 398 -3.34 -58.33 12.20
CA GLN A 398 -1.94 -58.71 12.09
C GLN A 398 -1.59 -59.31 10.72
N ASP A 399 -2.53 -60.02 10.10
CA ASP A 399 -2.31 -60.60 8.77
C ASP A 399 -2.28 -59.52 7.68
N LEU A 400 -3.07 -58.45 7.84
CA LEU A 400 -2.99 -57.26 6.98
C LEU A 400 -1.61 -56.60 7.09
N LEU A 401 -1.11 -56.38 8.31
CA LEU A 401 0.22 -55.79 8.52
C LEU A 401 1.34 -56.69 7.96
N ASN A 402 1.23 -58.01 8.12
CA ASN A 402 2.17 -58.98 7.55
C ASN A 402 2.13 -58.97 6.01
N TYR A 403 0.94 -58.87 5.42
CA TYR A 403 0.76 -58.77 3.96
C TYR A 403 1.38 -57.48 3.41
N VAL A 404 1.12 -56.34 4.06
CA VAL A 404 1.70 -55.05 3.69
C VAL A 404 3.22 -55.10 3.76
N ASN A 405 3.80 -55.63 4.85
CA ASN A 405 5.25 -55.80 4.97
C ASN A 405 5.83 -56.67 3.85
N ALA A 406 5.18 -57.80 3.54
CA ALA A 406 5.61 -58.67 2.45
C ALA A 406 5.47 -57.99 1.07
N GLY A 407 4.49 -57.12 0.89
CA GLY A 407 4.28 -56.31 -0.31
C GLY A 407 5.35 -55.23 -0.47
N LEU A 408 5.69 -54.52 0.61
CA LEU A 408 6.72 -53.47 0.63
C LEU A 408 8.11 -54.01 0.29
N THR A 409 8.43 -55.23 0.71
CA THR A 409 9.70 -55.90 0.38
C THR A 409 9.75 -56.40 -1.08
N LYS A 410 8.61 -56.72 -1.69
CA LYS A 410 8.55 -57.28 -3.07
C LYS A 410 8.42 -56.24 -4.15
N GLU A 411 7.72 -55.15 -3.88
CA GLU A 411 7.55 -54.03 -4.81
C GLU A 411 8.77 -53.13 -4.75
N THR A 412 9.26 -52.66 -5.90
CA THR A 412 10.45 -51.79 -6.00
C THR A 412 10.11 -50.38 -6.48
N ASP A 413 8.87 -50.17 -6.96
CA ASP A 413 8.35 -48.86 -7.30
C ASP A 413 7.87 -48.13 -6.04
N GLY A 414 8.58 -47.06 -5.66
CA GLY A 414 8.29 -46.26 -4.48
C GLY A 414 6.87 -45.71 -4.43
N ASN A 415 6.27 -45.36 -5.58
CA ASN A 415 4.89 -44.86 -5.60
C ASN A 415 3.88 -45.95 -5.24
N LYS A 416 4.09 -47.17 -5.72
CA LYS A 416 3.23 -48.32 -5.37
C LYS A 416 3.42 -48.74 -3.92
N GLN A 417 4.64 -48.64 -3.39
CA GLN A 417 4.89 -48.85 -1.95
C GLN A 417 4.10 -47.83 -1.11
N ILE A 418 4.07 -46.56 -1.51
CA ILE A 418 3.28 -45.50 -0.83
C ILE A 418 1.77 -45.80 -0.95
N ASP A 419 1.28 -46.20 -2.12
CA ASP A 419 -0.13 -46.54 -2.33
C ASP A 419 -0.56 -47.70 -1.42
N LEU A 420 0.27 -48.74 -1.26
CA LEU A 420 0.01 -49.85 -0.35
C LEU A 420 -0.09 -49.39 1.12
N ILE A 421 0.80 -48.49 1.57
CA ILE A 421 0.76 -47.93 2.93
C ILE A 421 -0.53 -47.13 3.14
N LYS A 422 -0.89 -46.29 2.17
CA LYS A 422 -2.10 -45.47 2.21
C LYS A 422 -3.37 -46.32 2.26
N GLU A 423 -3.44 -47.37 1.45
CA GLU A 423 -4.57 -48.28 1.40
C GLU A 423 -4.71 -49.05 2.73
N ALA A 424 -3.59 -49.51 3.30
CA ALA A 424 -3.56 -50.16 4.61
C ALA A 424 -4.06 -49.25 5.73
N ALA A 425 -3.58 -47.99 5.77
CA ALA A 425 -4.04 -47.00 6.74
C ALA A 425 -5.56 -46.74 6.62
N THR A 426 -6.07 -46.69 5.38
CA THR A 426 -7.50 -46.50 5.10
C THR A 426 -8.32 -47.68 5.60
N VAL A 427 -7.86 -48.92 5.36
CA VAL A 427 -8.53 -50.13 5.85
C VAL A 427 -8.54 -50.20 7.38
N ILE A 428 -7.43 -49.83 8.03
CA ILE A 428 -7.34 -49.81 9.50
C ILE A 428 -8.38 -48.84 10.08
N LEU A 429 -8.44 -47.59 9.58
CA LEU A 429 -9.36 -46.58 10.13
C LEU A 429 -10.84 -46.88 9.82
N ASN A 430 -11.13 -47.47 8.65
CA ASN A 430 -12.49 -47.84 8.25
C ASN A 430 -12.97 -49.18 8.84
N ASN A 431 -12.14 -49.93 9.57
CA ASN A 431 -12.58 -51.19 10.16
C ASN A 431 -13.65 -50.96 11.24
N GLU A 432 -14.89 -51.34 10.96
CA GLU A 432 -16.02 -51.21 11.88
C GLU A 432 -15.91 -52.14 13.10
N LYS A 433 -15.12 -53.22 13.02
CA LYS A 433 -14.95 -54.19 14.11
C LYS A 433 -13.92 -53.76 15.16
N SER A 434 -13.05 -52.81 14.83
CA SER A 434 -12.00 -52.34 15.73
C SER A 434 -12.46 -51.13 16.54
N ASP A 435 -12.13 -51.13 17.83
CA ASP A 435 -12.29 -49.93 18.66
C ASP A 435 -11.19 -48.89 18.36
N ILE A 436 -11.33 -47.69 18.93
CA ILE A 436 -10.38 -46.58 18.67
C ILE A 436 -8.96 -46.93 19.14
N ALA A 437 -8.82 -47.66 20.25
CA ALA A 437 -7.51 -48.03 20.78
C ALA A 437 -6.81 -49.06 19.87
N GLU A 438 -7.57 -50.02 19.35
CA GLU A 438 -7.08 -51.00 18.38
C GLU A 438 -6.71 -50.32 17.06
N LYS A 439 -7.53 -49.39 16.56
CA LYS A 439 -7.19 -48.58 15.37
C LYS A 439 -5.90 -47.80 15.56
N GLN A 440 -5.75 -47.14 16.71
CA GLN A 440 -4.54 -46.40 17.05
C GLN A 440 -3.31 -47.32 17.10
N ALA A 441 -3.40 -48.46 17.78
CA ALA A 441 -2.30 -49.43 17.88
C ALA A 441 -1.87 -49.96 16.50
N ASN A 442 -2.82 -50.20 15.60
CA ASN A 442 -2.53 -50.68 14.25
C ASN A 442 -1.90 -49.59 13.35
N ILE A 443 -2.32 -48.33 13.48
CA ILE A 443 -1.67 -47.20 12.79
C ILE A 443 -0.23 -46.99 13.29
N ILE A 444 0.00 -47.13 14.60
CA ILE A 444 1.33 -47.09 15.22
C ILE A 444 2.21 -48.20 14.62
N ALA A 445 1.72 -49.45 14.60
CA ALA A 445 2.46 -50.59 14.03
C ALA A 445 2.75 -50.41 12.53
N LEU A 446 1.80 -49.88 11.75
CA LEU A 446 2.01 -49.56 10.32
C LEU A 446 3.11 -48.50 10.15
N THR A 447 3.11 -47.48 11.01
CA THR A 447 4.12 -46.41 10.99
C THR A 447 5.50 -46.97 11.34
N GLU A 448 5.61 -47.77 12.41
CA GLU A 448 6.86 -48.43 12.82
C GLU A 448 7.42 -49.31 11.70
N ASN A 449 6.56 -50.13 11.10
CA ASN A 449 6.93 -50.96 9.96
C ASN A 449 7.44 -50.11 8.79
N THR A 450 6.79 -48.99 8.49
CA THR A 450 7.20 -48.09 7.41
C THR A 450 8.58 -47.49 7.68
N VAL A 451 8.82 -46.90 8.87
CA VAL A 451 10.10 -46.23 9.15
C VAL A 451 11.27 -47.22 9.34
N ASN A 452 11.00 -48.42 9.81
CA ASN A 452 12.02 -49.44 10.08
C ASN A 452 12.26 -50.42 8.92
N ASN A 453 11.50 -50.33 7.83
CA ASN A 453 11.73 -51.18 6.66
C ASN A 453 13.03 -50.79 5.96
N ASN A 454 13.97 -51.73 5.84
CA ASN A 454 15.28 -51.49 5.20
C ASN A 454 15.21 -51.48 3.66
N ASP A 455 14.12 -52.00 3.10
CA ASP A 455 13.88 -52.04 1.64
C ASP A 455 13.29 -50.73 1.12
N LEU A 456 12.79 -49.85 1.99
CA LEU A 456 12.30 -48.52 1.63
C LEU A 456 13.44 -47.50 1.61
N THR A 457 13.48 -46.68 0.56
CA THR A 457 14.36 -45.51 0.55
C THR A 457 13.90 -44.48 1.60
N PRO A 458 14.79 -43.63 2.12
CA PRO A 458 14.41 -42.61 3.09
C PRO A 458 13.27 -41.69 2.62
N ASP A 459 13.26 -41.30 1.34
CA ASP A 459 12.18 -40.48 0.77
C ASP A 459 10.85 -41.23 0.71
N THR A 460 10.87 -42.53 0.37
CA THR A 460 9.67 -43.37 0.41
C THR A 460 9.14 -43.54 1.83
N LYS A 461 10.02 -43.61 2.85
CA LYS A 461 9.60 -43.65 4.27
C LYS A 461 8.88 -42.36 4.67
N VAL A 462 9.45 -41.20 4.34
CA VAL A 462 8.83 -39.90 4.60
C VAL A 462 7.47 -39.80 3.90
N ALA A 463 7.42 -40.12 2.60
CA ALA A 463 6.18 -40.08 1.82
C ALA A 463 5.12 -41.08 2.34
N GLY A 464 5.54 -42.27 2.75
CA GLY A 464 4.67 -43.29 3.34
C GLY A 464 4.03 -42.82 4.66
N VAL A 465 4.83 -42.27 5.58
CA VAL A 465 4.27 -41.70 6.82
C VAL A 465 3.40 -40.47 6.54
N ASN A 466 3.79 -39.62 5.59
CA ASN A 466 2.94 -38.50 5.17
C ASN A 466 1.58 -38.98 4.61
N ALA A 467 1.54 -40.13 3.93
CA ALA A 467 0.31 -40.75 3.49
C ALA A 467 -0.53 -41.27 4.68
N VAL A 468 0.10 -41.84 5.71
CA VAL A 468 -0.59 -42.21 6.96
C VAL A 468 -1.19 -40.97 7.64
N LEU A 469 -0.42 -39.90 7.80
CA LEU A 469 -0.87 -38.63 8.40
C LEU A 469 -2.07 -38.03 7.63
N GLU A 470 -2.00 -38.00 6.30
CA GLU A 470 -3.10 -37.51 5.46
C GLU A 470 -4.34 -38.42 5.53
N THR A 471 -4.16 -39.72 5.75
CA THR A 471 -5.26 -40.67 5.94
C THR A 471 -5.95 -40.45 7.29
N ILE A 472 -5.19 -40.24 8.37
CA ILE A 472 -5.72 -39.85 9.70
C ILE A 472 -6.55 -38.57 9.59
N LYS A 473 -6.04 -37.56 8.86
CA LYS A 473 -6.74 -36.29 8.64
C LYS A 473 -8.11 -36.49 7.98
N ASN A 474 -8.13 -37.25 6.89
CA ASN A 474 -9.31 -37.41 6.03
C ASN A 474 -10.35 -38.38 6.60
N ASP A 475 -9.99 -39.21 7.57
CA ASP A 475 -10.94 -40.12 8.22
C ASP A 475 -12.08 -39.34 8.90
N GLN A 476 -13.32 -39.75 8.62
CA GLN A 476 -14.51 -39.12 9.19
C GLN A 476 -15.05 -39.88 10.41
N ASN A 477 -14.54 -41.09 10.68
CA ASN A 477 -15.06 -41.98 11.70
C ASN A 477 -14.36 -41.84 13.06
N THR A 478 -13.17 -41.23 13.08
CA THR A 478 -12.39 -40.97 14.29
C THR A 478 -12.62 -39.54 14.78
N PRO A 479 -12.95 -39.33 16.07
CA PRO A 479 -13.01 -37.99 16.66
C PRO A 479 -11.68 -37.25 16.54
N ASP A 480 -11.72 -35.93 16.34
CA ASP A 480 -10.49 -35.13 16.13
C ASP A 480 -9.53 -35.17 17.33
N LEU A 481 -10.05 -35.31 18.56
CA LEU A 481 -9.23 -35.51 19.76
C LEU A 481 -8.50 -36.87 19.78
N GLU A 482 -9.04 -37.89 19.15
CA GLU A 482 -8.37 -39.19 19.04
C GLU A 482 -7.37 -39.18 17.87
N LYS A 483 -7.68 -38.45 16.80
CA LYS A 483 -6.70 -38.16 15.74
C LYS A 483 -5.48 -37.44 16.29
N SER A 484 -5.64 -36.48 17.21
CA SER A 484 -4.51 -35.76 17.80
C SER A 484 -3.53 -36.71 18.51
N LYS A 485 -4.02 -37.75 19.20
CA LYS A 485 -3.17 -38.77 19.83
C LYS A 485 -2.49 -39.69 18.81
N MET A 486 -3.17 -40.02 17.71
CA MET A 486 -2.56 -40.77 16.61
C MET A 486 -1.43 -39.97 15.95
N LEU A 487 -1.59 -38.65 15.78
CA LEU A 487 -0.55 -37.76 15.27
C LEU A 487 0.66 -37.72 16.21
N GLU A 488 0.44 -37.52 17.52
CA GLU A 488 1.51 -37.54 18.53
C GLU A 488 2.33 -38.84 18.45
N ALA A 489 1.65 -39.99 18.45
CA ALA A 489 2.32 -41.28 18.40
C ALA A 489 3.10 -41.51 17.09
N THR A 490 2.51 -41.13 15.96
CA THR A 490 3.14 -41.24 14.63
C THR A 490 4.41 -40.40 14.57
N VAL A 491 4.36 -39.16 15.07
CA VAL A 491 5.51 -38.26 15.15
C VAL A 491 6.56 -38.81 16.11
N ALA A 492 6.17 -39.29 17.29
CA ALA A 492 7.11 -39.86 18.26
C ALA A 492 7.91 -41.03 17.66
N ILE A 493 7.27 -41.90 16.90
CA ILE A 493 7.95 -42.99 16.18
C ILE A 493 8.93 -42.44 15.13
N ALA A 494 8.46 -41.51 14.29
CA ALA A 494 9.27 -40.92 13.23
C ALA A 494 10.53 -40.23 13.78
N LEU A 495 10.38 -39.40 14.82
CA LEU A 495 11.49 -38.65 15.41
C LEU A 495 12.51 -39.54 16.12
N ASN A 496 12.08 -40.70 16.65
CA ASN A 496 12.97 -41.63 17.34
C ASN A 496 13.61 -42.68 16.40
N SER A 497 13.18 -42.76 15.14
CA SER A 497 13.76 -43.69 14.17
C SER A 497 15.25 -43.41 13.95
N GLU A 498 16.07 -44.47 13.98
CA GLU A 498 17.50 -44.39 13.62
C GLU A 498 17.70 -44.42 12.10
N ASN A 499 16.66 -44.75 11.33
CA ASN A 499 16.71 -44.88 9.88
C ASN A 499 16.35 -43.58 9.13
N LEU A 500 16.24 -42.45 9.85
CA LEU A 500 15.84 -41.16 9.32
C LEU A 500 16.82 -40.08 9.80
N GLU A 501 17.25 -39.23 8.87
CA GLU A 501 18.09 -38.07 9.16
C GLU A 501 17.26 -36.91 9.76
N PRO A 502 17.88 -35.96 10.48
CA PRO A 502 17.18 -34.82 11.08
C PRO A 502 16.30 -34.04 10.08
N LYS A 503 16.76 -33.84 8.84
CA LYS A 503 15.98 -33.17 7.79
C LYS A 503 14.67 -33.90 7.45
N GLN A 504 14.70 -35.24 7.41
CA GLN A 504 13.52 -36.07 7.12
C GLN A 504 12.55 -36.08 8.29
N LYS A 505 13.08 -36.16 9.51
CA LYS A 505 12.32 -36.04 10.76
C LYS A 505 11.58 -34.70 10.83
N GLN A 506 12.23 -33.61 10.42
CA GLN A 506 11.62 -32.29 10.33
C GLN A 506 10.48 -32.24 9.32
N GLN A 507 10.67 -32.79 8.11
CA GLN A 507 9.61 -32.82 7.09
C GLN A 507 8.34 -33.54 7.57
N MET A 508 8.51 -34.67 8.28
CA MET A 508 7.38 -35.43 8.83
C MET A 508 6.71 -34.69 9.98
N LEU A 509 7.49 -34.04 10.85
CA LEU A 509 6.98 -33.18 11.91
C LEU A 509 6.14 -32.03 11.34
N GLU A 510 6.66 -31.30 10.36
CA GLU A 510 5.98 -30.20 9.70
C GLU A 510 4.67 -30.64 9.05
N LYS A 511 4.65 -31.81 8.41
CA LYS A 511 3.42 -32.38 7.87
C LYS A 511 2.40 -32.74 8.96
N ALA A 512 2.85 -33.31 10.07
CA ALA A 512 1.98 -33.61 11.20
C ALA A 512 1.41 -32.35 11.85
N VAL A 513 2.19 -31.26 11.92
CA VAL A 513 1.72 -29.95 12.36
C VAL A 513 0.65 -29.41 11.40
N ASP A 514 0.88 -29.45 10.08
CA ASP A 514 -0.12 -29.02 9.09
C ASP A 514 -1.44 -29.80 9.24
N VAL A 515 -1.35 -31.12 9.48
CA VAL A 515 -2.52 -31.96 9.74
C VAL A 515 -3.19 -31.58 11.07
N GLY A 516 -2.42 -31.41 12.15
CA GLY A 516 -2.93 -31.02 13.47
C GLY A 516 -3.63 -29.67 13.45
N LEU A 517 -3.10 -28.69 12.70
CA LEU A 517 -3.72 -27.37 12.52
C LEU A 517 -5.01 -27.41 11.69
N SER A 518 -5.23 -28.48 10.91
CA SER A 518 -6.44 -28.65 10.09
C SER A 518 -7.62 -29.32 10.82
N LEU A 519 -7.45 -29.73 12.08
CA LEU A 519 -8.53 -30.32 12.89
C LEU A 519 -9.62 -29.28 13.18
N LYS A 520 -10.88 -29.73 13.32
CA LYS A 520 -12.06 -28.84 13.26
C LYS A 520 -12.20 -27.94 14.49
N ASP A 521 -11.89 -28.42 15.68
CA ASP A 521 -12.06 -27.68 16.93
C ASP A 521 -10.75 -27.26 17.58
N ASP A 522 -10.79 -26.11 18.28
CA ASP A 522 -9.64 -25.47 18.92
C ASP A 522 -8.96 -26.37 19.95
N ALA A 523 -9.72 -27.20 20.68
CA ALA A 523 -9.18 -28.06 21.73
C ALA A 523 -8.40 -29.23 21.13
N SER A 524 -8.91 -29.85 20.07
CA SER A 524 -8.21 -30.90 19.33
C SER A 524 -6.96 -30.34 18.62
N ARG A 525 -7.03 -29.14 18.03
CA ARG A 525 -5.84 -28.46 17.46
C ARG A 525 -4.78 -28.23 18.54
N ALA A 526 -5.16 -27.69 19.69
CA ALA A 526 -4.24 -27.47 20.81
C ALA A 526 -3.63 -28.79 21.31
N ALA A 527 -4.45 -29.83 21.49
CA ALA A 527 -3.98 -31.15 21.91
C ALA A 527 -2.99 -31.76 20.89
N ALA A 528 -3.25 -31.60 19.59
CA ALA A 528 -2.35 -32.09 18.54
C ALA A 528 -0.99 -31.36 18.58
N ILE A 529 -1.00 -30.03 18.62
CA ILE A 529 0.23 -29.23 18.65
C ILE A 529 1.02 -29.48 19.94
N ASP A 530 0.35 -29.57 21.09
CA ASP A 530 0.99 -29.87 22.36
C ASP A 530 1.60 -31.27 22.37
N GLY A 531 0.90 -32.28 21.82
CA GLY A 531 1.39 -33.65 21.70
C GLY A 531 2.58 -33.77 20.75
N ILE A 532 2.51 -33.12 19.58
CA ILE A 532 3.61 -33.05 18.61
C ILE A 532 4.85 -32.37 19.23
N THR A 533 4.64 -31.27 19.94
CA THR A 533 5.69 -30.56 20.70
C THR A 533 6.32 -31.46 21.74
N ASP A 534 5.51 -32.19 22.50
CA ASP A 534 5.99 -33.14 23.51
C ASP A 534 6.78 -34.30 22.88
N ALA A 535 6.33 -34.82 21.74
CA ALA A 535 7.05 -35.84 20.98
C ALA A 535 8.44 -35.34 20.54
N ALA A 536 8.53 -34.09 20.07
CA ALA A 536 9.82 -33.47 19.73
C ALA A 536 10.73 -33.33 20.95
N ILE A 537 10.22 -32.82 22.07
CA ILE A 537 11.00 -32.65 23.31
C ILE A 537 11.50 -33.99 23.86
N LYS A 538 10.65 -35.03 23.83
CA LYS A 538 10.95 -36.37 24.36
C LYS A 538 11.77 -37.25 23.40
N SER A 539 11.99 -36.82 22.16
CA SER A 539 12.74 -37.59 21.17
C SER A 539 14.21 -37.81 21.57
N ASN A 540 14.87 -38.75 20.90
CA ASN A 540 16.30 -39.03 21.01
C ASN A 540 17.20 -38.02 20.26
N LEU A 541 16.63 -36.94 19.72
CA LEU A 541 17.36 -35.88 19.02
C LEU A 541 18.32 -35.11 19.94
N SER A 542 19.32 -34.46 19.35
CA SER A 542 20.18 -33.51 20.05
C SER A 542 19.36 -32.29 20.53
N THR A 543 19.83 -31.57 21.56
CA THR A 543 19.15 -30.35 22.03
C THR A 543 19.00 -29.31 20.91
N GLU A 544 20.01 -29.20 20.04
CA GLU A 544 20.00 -28.31 18.87
C GLU A 544 18.92 -28.71 17.87
N ASP A 545 18.85 -29.99 17.50
CA ASP A 545 17.82 -30.51 16.59
C ASP A 545 16.42 -30.34 17.19
N LYS A 546 16.25 -30.58 18.49
CA LYS A 546 14.97 -30.33 19.19
C LYS A 546 14.56 -28.87 19.11
N GLY A 547 15.51 -27.94 19.28
CA GLY A 547 15.28 -26.51 19.09
C GLY A 547 14.79 -26.21 17.66
N THR A 548 15.45 -26.77 16.65
CA THR A 548 15.06 -26.65 15.24
C THR A 548 13.64 -27.20 14.98
N MET A 549 13.29 -28.35 15.56
CA MET A 549 11.94 -28.92 15.45
C MET A 549 10.88 -27.98 16.05
N LEU A 550 11.13 -27.39 17.22
CA LEU A 550 10.19 -26.47 17.86
C LEU A 550 10.03 -25.16 17.08
N ILE A 551 11.10 -24.67 16.46
CA ILE A 551 11.03 -23.52 15.55
C ILE A 551 10.15 -23.85 14.34
N ALA A 552 10.33 -25.03 13.72
CA ALA A 552 9.48 -25.47 12.62
C ALA A 552 7.99 -25.54 13.00
N VAL A 553 7.68 -26.05 14.21
CA VAL A 553 6.30 -26.02 14.75
C VAL A 553 5.79 -24.58 14.87
N GLY A 554 6.61 -23.68 15.45
CA GLY A 554 6.28 -22.26 15.62
C GLY A 554 6.01 -21.55 14.29
N ASP A 555 6.84 -21.80 13.27
CA ASP A 555 6.72 -21.21 11.94
C ASP A 555 5.45 -21.66 11.21
N LYS A 556 5.08 -22.94 11.33
CA LYS A 556 3.83 -23.48 10.80
C LYS A 556 2.60 -22.86 11.47
N ILE A 557 2.62 -22.70 12.80
CA ILE A 557 1.54 -22.01 13.54
C ILE A 557 1.42 -20.56 13.03
N ASN A 558 2.53 -19.85 12.90
CA ASN A 558 2.54 -18.46 12.44
C ASN A 558 1.99 -18.32 11.01
N ALA A 559 2.35 -19.25 10.12
CA ALA A 559 1.91 -19.29 8.72
C ALA A 559 0.47 -19.77 8.50
N SER A 560 -0.17 -20.36 9.51
CA SER A 560 -1.53 -20.91 9.40
C SER A 560 -2.61 -19.85 9.12
N GLU A 561 -3.78 -20.26 8.64
CA GLU A 561 -4.94 -19.37 8.45
C GLU A 561 -5.79 -19.18 9.72
N LEU A 562 -5.30 -19.65 10.88
CA LEU A 562 -6.02 -19.54 12.16
C LEU A 562 -6.16 -18.09 12.62
N SER A 563 -7.12 -17.86 13.51
CA SER A 563 -7.29 -16.56 14.15
C SER A 563 -6.05 -16.17 14.96
N ASN A 564 -5.71 -14.88 15.03
CA ASN A 564 -4.57 -14.42 15.83
C ASN A 564 -4.68 -14.83 17.31
N ALA A 565 -5.90 -14.89 17.85
CA ALA A 565 -6.17 -15.39 19.20
C ALA A 565 -5.77 -16.87 19.38
N GLU A 566 -6.06 -17.72 18.40
CA GLU A 566 -5.63 -19.13 18.44
C GLU A 566 -4.13 -19.27 18.22
N LYS A 567 -3.56 -18.56 17.23
CA LYS A 567 -2.12 -18.56 16.99
C LYS A 567 -1.34 -18.15 18.24
N GLN A 568 -1.83 -17.12 18.95
CA GLN A 568 -1.24 -16.65 20.20
C GLN A 568 -1.22 -17.77 21.25
N LYS A 569 -2.33 -18.49 21.43
CA LYS A 569 -2.41 -19.62 22.38
C LYS A 569 -1.44 -20.75 22.01
N LEU A 570 -1.45 -21.16 20.74
CA LEU A 570 -0.63 -22.27 20.26
C LEU A 570 0.86 -21.94 20.35
N LEU A 571 1.28 -20.81 19.76
CA LEU A 571 2.68 -20.39 19.77
C LEU A 571 3.19 -20.11 21.19
N GLY A 572 2.35 -19.52 22.04
CA GLY A 572 2.65 -19.32 23.46
C GLY A 572 2.87 -20.63 24.21
N SER A 573 2.09 -21.69 23.92
CA SER A 573 2.29 -23.02 24.51
C SER A 573 3.64 -23.62 24.09
N VAL A 574 3.96 -23.61 22.79
CA VAL A 574 5.21 -24.17 22.26
C VAL A 574 6.42 -23.45 22.84
N LEU A 575 6.40 -22.11 22.85
CA LEU A 575 7.48 -21.31 23.43
C LEU A 575 7.67 -21.61 24.92
N LYS A 576 6.58 -21.63 25.68
CA LYS A 576 6.62 -21.94 27.12
C LYS A 576 7.24 -23.31 27.38
N LYS A 577 6.78 -24.35 26.69
CA LYS A 577 7.32 -25.71 26.84
C LYS A 577 8.80 -25.76 26.48
N GLY A 578 9.21 -25.17 25.36
CA GLY A 578 10.60 -25.15 24.90
C GLY A 578 11.57 -24.41 25.85
N VAL A 579 11.09 -23.33 26.48
CA VAL A 579 11.84 -22.58 27.51
C VAL A 579 11.96 -23.38 28.80
N GLU A 580 10.85 -23.96 29.29
CA GLU A 580 10.82 -24.73 30.56
C GLU A 580 11.80 -25.91 30.54
N VAL A 581 11.94 -26.58 29.39
CA VAL A 581 12.84 -27.72 29.21
C VAL A 581 14.23 -27.34 28.69
N GLN A 582 14.52 -26.04 28.53
CA GLN A 582 15.81 -25.49 28.08
C GLN A 582 16.29 -26.05 26.73
N VAL A 583 15.35 -26.29 25.81
CA VAL A 583 15.65 -26.79 24.46
C VAL A 583 15.86 -25.66 23.45
N LEU A 584 15.20 -24.52 23.64
CA LEU A 584 15.36 -23.35 22.78
C LEU A 584 16.56 -22.51 23.20
N SER A 585 17.42 -22.12 22.25
CA SER A 585 18.49 -21.15 22.49
C SER A 585 17.92 -19.76 22.79
N PRO A 586 18.68 -18.84 23.43
CA PRO A 586 18.23 -17.47 23.66
C PRO A 586 17.76 -16.75 22.39
N GLU A 587 18.44 -16.97 21.26
CA GLU A 587 18.10 -16.40 19.96
C GLU A 587 16.78 -16.97 19.42
N GLN A 588 16.61 -18.29 19.54
CA GLN A 588 15.36 -18.97 19.16
C GLN A 588 14.17 -18.52 20.02
N GLN A 589 14.38 -18.38 21.32
CA GLN A 589 13.37 -17.83 22.24
C GLN A 589 12.99 -16.41 21.84
N GLN A 590 13.98 -15.57 21.53
CA GLN A 590 13.74 -14.19 21.11
C GLN A 590 12.95 -14.13 19.80
N LEU A 591 13.28 -14.96 18.81
CA LEU A 591 12.57 -15.01 17.53
C LEU A 591 11.10 -15.41 17.71
N MET A 592 10.84 -16.49 18.45
CA MET A 592 9.47 -16.94 18.74
C MET A 592 8.70 -15.91 19.57
N GLN A 593 9.35 -15.26 20.53
CA GLN A 593 8.75 -14.21 21.34
C GLN A 593 8.37 -13.00 20.47
N GLN A 594 9.22 -12.59 19.52
CA GLN A 594 8.89 -11.50 18.59
C GLN A 594 7.67 -11.81 17.73
N ASN A 595 7.57 -13.06 17.21
CA ASN A 595 6.39 -13.50 16.46
C ASN A 595 5.13 -13.48 17.35
N LEU A 596 5.23 -13.96 18.58
CA LEU A 596 4.14 -13.95 19.54
C LEU A 596 3.70 -12.52 19.91
N ASP A 597 4.64 -11.62 20.13
CA ASP A 597 4.38 -10.21 20.43
C ASP A 597 3.65 -9.53 19.27
N LYS A 598 4.07 -9.80 18.02
CA LYS A 598 3.42 -9.27 16.82
C LYS A 598 1.98 -9.76 16.68
N ILE A 599 1.75 -11.06 16.86
CA ILE A 599 0.39 -11.65 16.84
C ILE A 599 -0.47 -11.06 17.96
N THR A 600 0.09 -10.91 19.15
CA THR A 600 -0.58 -10.34 20.33
C THR A 600 -0.97 -8.88 20.08
N ALA A 601 -0.07 -8.09 19.48
CA ALA A 601 -0.33 -6.70 19.12
C ALA A 601 -1.49 -6.57 18.10
N GLU A 602 -1.45 -7.35 17.02
CA GLU A 602 -2.51 -7.37 16.01
C GLU A 602 -3.87 -7.83 16.56
N GLN A 603 -3.86 -8.84 17.43
CA GLN A 603 -5.09 -9.29 18.10
C GLN A 603 -5.65 -8.21 19.04
N THR A 604 -4.78 -7.57 19.84
CA THR A 604 -5.16 -6.48 20.75
C THR A 604 -5.76 -5.31 19.97
N LYS A 605 -5.17 -4.97 18.82
CA LYS A 605 -5.71 -3.97 17.89
C LYS A 605 -7.11 -4.37 17.44
N LYS A 606 -7.28 -5.57 16.88
CA LYS A 606 -8.59 -6.06 16.41
C LYS A 606 -9.67 -6.04 17.50
N ASP A 607 -9.34 -6.51 18.70
CA ASP A 607 -10.29 -6.55 19.83
C ASP A 607 -10.65 -5.15 20.34
N THR A 608 -9.67 -4.23 20.36
CA THR A 608 -9.90 -2.84 20.73
C THR A 608 -10.80 -2.14 19.72
N ILE A 609 -10.53 -2.32 18.43
CA ILE A 609 -11.35 -1.75 17.35
C ILE A 609 -12.76 -2.35 17.36
N LYS A 610 -12.91 -3.65 17.66
CA LYS A 610 -14.22 -4.26 17.85
C LYS A 610 -14.98 -3.61 19.00
N LYS A 611 -14.35 -3.39 20.17
CA LYS A 611 -14.99 -2.70 21.30
C LYS A 611 -15.43 -1.27 20.96
N VAL A 612 -14.59 -0.53 20.23
CA VAL A 612 -14.94 0.82 19.76
C VAL A 612 -16.14 0.77 18.82
N ASN A 613 -16.16 -0.15 17.85
CA ASN A 613 -17.32 -0.37 17.00
C ASN A 613 -18.58 -0.70 17.82
N ASP A 614 -18.49 -1.64 18.77
CA ASP A 614 -19.62 -2.04 19.61
C ASP A 614 -20.19 -0.82 20.40
N ILE A 615 -19.34 0.10 20.87
CA ILE A 615 -19.75 1.37 21.51
C ILE A 615 -20.41 2.33 20.51
N LEU A 616 -19.84 2.47 19.31
CA LEU A 616 -20.35 3.38 18.28
C LEU A 616 -21.70 2.92 17.74
N PHE A 617 -21.93 1.61 17.61
CA PHE A 617 -23.19 1.01 17.14
C PHE A 617 -24.26 0.86 18.23
N ASP A 618 -23.92 1.02 19.51
CA ASP A 618 -24.91 0.96 20.59
C ASP A 618 -25.95 2.11 20.46
N PRO A 619 -27.22 1.80 20.16
CA PRO A 619 -28.26 2.82 19.97
C PRO A 619 -28.70 3.47 21.29
N LEU A 620 -28.34 2.91 22.45
CA LEU A 620 -28.72 3.43 23.76
C LEU A 620 -27.71 4.45 24.31
N SER A 621 -26.51 4.51 23.74
CA SER A 621 -25.47 5.46 24.13
C SER A 621 -25.62 6.77 23.35
N ASN A 622 -25.62 7.91 24.06
CA ASN A 622 -25.53 9.24 23.43
C ASN A 622 -24.05 9.61 23.15
N THR A 623 -23.80 10.71 22.44
CA THR A 623 -22.44 11.16 22.08
C THR A 623 -21.53 11.30 23.30
N GLU A 624 -22.02 11.88 24.39
CA GLU A 624 -21.25 12.05 25.63
C GLU A 624 -20.79 10.71 26.22
N LEU A 625 -21.70 9.74 26.34
CA LEU A 625 -21.37 8.42 26.86
C LEU A 625 -20.43 7.65 25.91
N LYS A 626 -20.61 7.79 24.58
CA LYS A 626 -19.68 7.23 23.58
C LYS A 626 -18.29 7.83 23.73
N THR A 627 -18.19 9.16 23.90
CA THR A 627 -16.92 9.86 24.13
C THR A 627 -16.24 9.34 25.39
N THR A 628 -16.93 9.29 26.53
CA THR A 628 -16.34 8.78 27.79
C THR A 628 -15.84 7.34 27.67
N ASN A 629 -16.62 6.46 27.02
CA ASN A 629 -16.22 5.07 26.85
C ASN A 629 -15.01 4.92 25.91
N ILE A 630 -14.94 5.73 24.84
CA ILE A 630 -13.79 5.73 23.92
C ILE A 630 -12.56 6.35 24.60
N GLN A 631 -12.70 7.40 25.41
CA GLN A 631 -11.62 7.94 26.23
C GLN A 631 -11.07 6.89 27.20
N ALA A 632 -11.93 6.10 27.84
CA ALA A 632 -11.51 4.99 28.71
C ALA A 632 -10.73 3.92 27.94
N ILE A 633 -11.17 3.57 26.72
CA ILE A 633 -10.42 2.66 25.83
C ILE A 633 -9.06 3.26 25.47
N THR A 634 -9.02 4.53 25.08
CA THR A 634 -7.78 5.23 24.76
C THR A 634 -6.82 5.21 25.95
N SER A 635 -7.26 5.54 27.18
CA SER A 635 -6.42 5.45 28.37
C SER A 635 -5.88 4.03 28.58
N ASN A 636 -6.74 3.01 28.47
CA ASN A 636 -6.29 1.62 28.62
C ASN A 636 -5.23 1.22 27.59
N VAL A 637 -5.31 1.74 26.36
CA VAL A 637 -4.27 1.53 25.33
C VAL A 637 -2.97 2.22 25.75
N LEU A 638 -3.03 3.44 26.26
CA LEU A 638 -1.86 4.19 26.72
C LEU A 638 -1.20 3.55 27.96
N ASP A 639 -2.00 3.00 28.88
CA ASP A 639 -1.56 2.29 30.08
C ASP A 639 -1.03 0.87 29.81
N SER A 640 -1.27 0.34 28.60
CA SER A 640 -0.83 -1.01 28.24
C SER A 640 0.70 -1.13 28.25
N PRO A 641 1.26 -2.33 28.53
CA PRO A 641 2.70 -2.57 28.48
C PRO A 641 3.26 -2.60 27.05
N ALA A 642 2.43 -2.36 26.02
CA ALA A 642 2.84 -2.39 24.63
C ALA A 642 3.86 -1.28 24.29
N LYS A 643 4.65 -1.51 23.23
CA LYS A 643 5.55 -0.48 22.69
C LYS A 643 4.74 0.67 22.09
N VAL A 644 5.35 1.86 22.02
CA VAL A 644 4.69 3.09 21.53
C VAL A 644 4.18 2.91 20.10
N GLU A 645 4.89 2.16 19.26
CA GLU A 645 4.49 1.87 17.87
C GLU A 645 3.16 1.12 17.82
N VAL A 646 2.99 0.10 18.66
CA VAL A 646 1.73 -0.67 18.76
C VAL A 646 0.60 0.21 19.30
N LYS A 647 0.88 1.05 20.31
CA LYS A 647 -0.09 2.01 20.84
C LYS A 647 -0.56 2.97 19.74
N SER A 648 0.39 3.53 18.97
CA SER A 648 0.14 4.41 17.84
C SER A 648 -0.78 3.78 16.80
N GLU A 649 -0.51 2.54 16.39
CA GLU A 649 -1.35 1.83 15.42
C GLU A 649 -2.77 1.56 15.92
N ILE A 650 -2.92 1.25 17.21
CA ILE A 650 -4.24 1.06 17.81
C ILE A 650 -5.01 2.37 17.80
N ILE A 651 -4.39 3.48 18.22
CA ILE A 651 -5.03 4.80 18.22
C ILE A 651 -5.39 5.27 16.81
N GLU A 652 -4.52 5.05 15.81
CA GLU A 652 -4.82 5.28 14.39
C GLU A 652 -6.08 4.52 13.96
N GLY A 653 -6.19 3.25 14.35
CA GLY A 653 -7.39 2.45 14.08
C GLY A 653 -8.64 2.99 14.77
N ILE A 654 -8.53 3.48 16.02
CA ILE A 654 -9.66 4.04 16.77
C ILE A 654 -10.22 5.26 16.02
N THR A 655 -9.38 6.23 15.66
CA THR A 655 -9.85 7.45 14.98
C THR A 655 -10.37 7.16 13.58
N ASN A 656 -9.77 6.22 12.85
CA ASN A 656 -10.28 5.76 11.55
C ASN A 656 -11.67 5.13 11.67
N THR A 657 -11.88 4.30 12.72
CA THR A 657 -13.17 3.66 12.99
C THR A 657 -14.24 4.67 13.37
N VAL A 658 -13.91 5.66 14.20
CA VAL A 658 -14.82 6.78 14.53
C VAL A 658 -15.19 7.55 13.27
N ALA A 659 -14.23 7.82 12.39
CA ALA A 659 -14.47 8.56 11.15
C ALA A 659 -15.46 7.83 10.23
N GLY A 660 -15.23 6.52 10.02
CA GLY A 660 -16.08 5.66 9.20
C GLY A 660 -17.43 5.28 9.82
N SER A 661 -17.75 5.75 11.04
CA SER A 661 -19.03 5.49 11.68
C SER A 661 -20.18 6.27 11.02
N SER A 662 -21.42 5.82 11.25
CA SER A 662 -22.63 6.48 10.77
C SER A 662 -23.07 7.67 11.63
N LEU A 663 -22.24 8.13 12.57
CA LEU A 663 -22.54 9.29 13.40
C LEU A 663 -22.55 10.58 12.58
N GLU A 664 -23.15 11.63 13.11
CA GLU A 664 -23.04 12.96 12.51
C GLU A 664 -21.63 13.52 12.66
N ALA A 665 -21.18 14.36 11.72
CA ALA A 665 -19.82 14.91 11.71
C ALA A 665 -19.41 15.57 13.04
N LYS A 666 -20.36 16.26 13.70
CA LYS A 666 -20.14 16.92 14.99
C LYS A 666 -19.89 15.92 16.12
N ASP A 667 -20.62 14.82 16.13
CA ASP A 667 -20.46 13.76 17.15
C ASP A 667 -19.13 13.04 16.96
N LYS A 668 -18.73 12.78 15.70
CA LYS A 668 -17.40 12.23 15.38
C LYS A 668 -16.28 13.15 15.89
N ALA A 669 -16.42 14.45 15.67
CA ALA A 669 -15.44 15.44 16.09
C ALA A 669 -15.34 15.54 17.63
N GLU A 670 -16.46 15.47 18.36
CA GLU A 670 -16.47 15.49 19.83
C GLU A 670 -15.82 14.24 20.43
N ILE A 671 -16.04 13.06 19.82
CA ILE A 671 -15.38 11.82 20.24
C ILE A 671 -13.87 11.92 20.03
N VAL A 672 -13.44 12.40 18.84
CA VAL A 672 -12.01 12.58 18.53
C VAL A 672 -11.35 13.64 19.40
N LYS A 673 -12.08 14.68 19.76
CA LYS A 673 -11.64 15.68 20.74
C LYS A 673 -11.31 15.02 22.08
N GLY A 674 -12.19 14.15 22.58
CA GLY A 674 -11.93 13.38 23.79
C GLY A 674 -10.68 12.47 23.68
N VAL A 675 -10.43 11.88 22.52
CA VAL A 675 -9.19 11.10 22.25
C VAL A 675 -7.95 12.00 22.35
N GLY A 676 -7.96 13.19 21.73
CA GLY A 676 -6.86 14.16 21.80
C GLY A 676 -6.57 14.63 23.22
N GLU A 677 -7.62 14.95 23.99
CA GLU A 677 -7.51 15.35 25.39
C GLU A 677 -6.91 14.24 26.26
N THR A 678 -7.35 13.00 26.07
CA THR A 678 -6.84 11.83 26.83
C THR A 678 -5.35 11.62 26.59
N ILE A 679 -4.88 11.74 25.34
CA ILE A 679 -3.45 11.56 25.02
C ILE A 679 -2.61 12.70 25.60
N ALA A 680 -3.11 13.94 25.50
CA ALA A 680 -2.40 15.12 26.00
C ALA A 680 -2.23 15.09 27.53
N THR A 681 -3.29 14.71 28.26
CA THR A 681 -3.33 14.68 29.74
C THR A 681 -2.71 13.43 30.37
N HIS A 682 -2.41 12.40 29.58
CA HIS A 682 -1.83 11.16 30.09
C HIS A 682 -0.49 11.39 30.82
N SER A 683 -0.07 10.53 31.74
CA SER A 683 1.12 10.81 32.55
C SER A 683 2.43 10.76 31.74
N ASP A 684 3.30 11.76 31.90
CA ASP A 684 4.65 11.76 31.28
C ASP A 684 5.58 10.68 31.87
N THR A 685 5.23 10.13 33.03
CA THR A 685 5.97 9.02 33.66
C THR A 685 5.65 7.66 33.05
N SER A 686 4.47 7.47 32.44
CA SER A 686 4.08 6.24 31.75
C SER A 686 4.33 6.33 30.23
N LEU A 687 4.24 7.53 29.66
CA LEU A 687 4.44 7.77 28.23
C LEU A 687 5.19 9.08 28.02
N SER A 688 6.39 8.99 27.44
CA SER A 688 7.22 10.16 27.19
C SER A 688 6.58 11.16 26.23
N LEU A 689 6.96 12.43 26.33
CA LEU A 689 6.48 13.50 25.45
C LEU A 689 6.67 13.19 23.94
N PRO A 690 7.82 12.64 23.49
CA PRO A 690 7.96 12.14 22.11
C PRO A 690 7.00 11.00 21.77
N GLY A 691 6.71 10.10 22.73
CA GLY A 691 5.75 9.02 22.53
C GLY A 691 4.32 9.52 22.35
N LYS A 692 3.91 10.53 23.13
CA LYS A 692 2.61 11.20 22.96
C LYS A 692 2.48 11.87 21.60
N ALA A 693 3.54 12.55 21.15
CA ALA A 693 3.60 13.16 19.83
C ALA A 693 3.40 12.13 18.71
N LEU A 694 4.11 10.99 18.76
CA LEU A 694 3.95 9.90 17.79
C LEU A 694 2.51 9.35 17.75
N ILE A 695 1.91 9.16 18.92
CA ILE A 695 0.54 8.63 19.02
C ILE A 695 -0.48 9.65 18.45
N ILE A 696 -0.28 10.95 18.69
CA ILE A 696 -1.16 12.00 18.13
C ILE A 696 -1.01 12.12 16.61
N ALA A 697 0.21 12.04 16.08
CA ALA A 697 0.43 11.98 14.64
C ALA A 697 -0.31 10.78 14.01
N SER A 698 -0.34 9.64 14.70
CA SER A 698 -1.03 8.43 14.24
C SER A 698 -2.55 8.56 14.36
N ALA A 699 -3.05 9.20 15.42
CA ALA A 699 -4.46 9.55 15.58
C ALA A 699 -4.96 10.39 14.40
N GLU A 700 -4.19 11.39 13.98
CA GLU A 700 -4.53 12.23 12.84
C GLU A 700 -4.40 11.53 11.50
N LYS A 701 -3.36 10.70 11.32
CA LYS A 701 -3.22 9.84 10.15
C LYS A 701 -4.48 8.96 9.96
N GLY A 702 -5.01 8.42 11.06
CA GLY A 702 -6.24 7.62 11.03
C GLY A 702 -7.47 8.40 10.56
N ILE A 703 -7.58 9.69 10.89
CA ILE A 703 -8.62 10.60 10.40
C ILE A 703 -8.40 10.88 8.91
N ALA A 704 -7.18 11.28 8.55
CA ALA A 704 -6.80 11.68 7.21
C ALA A 704 -7.05 10.57 6.18
N GLU A 705 -6.61 9.34 6.48
CA GLU A 705 -6.75 8.14 5.63
C GLU A 705 -8.13 7.47 5.72
N SER A 706 -9.06 8.00 6.52
CA SER A 706 -10.41 7.46 6.57
C SER A 706 -11.17 7.69 5.25
N LYS A 707 -12.07 6.76 4.91
CA LYS A 707 -12.91 6.82 3.69
C LYS A 707 -14.08 7.82 3.80
N THR A 708 -14.07 8.67 4.81
CA THR A 708 -15.13 9.64 5.10
C THR A 708 -14.97 10.89 4.25
N ASP A 709 -16.07 11.62 4.03
CA ASP A 709 -16.04 12.86 3.27
C ASP A 709 -15.05 13.88 3.86
N LEU A 710 -14.45 14.69 3.00
CA LEU A 710 -13.43 15.67 3.38
C LEU A 710 -13.92 16.67 4.47
N PRO A 711 -15.16 17.21 4.44
CA PRO A 711 -15.64 18.11 5.48
C PRO A 711 -15.73 17.47 6.87
N ASP A 712 -16.11 16.18 6.94
CA ASP A 712 -16.11 15.42 8.19
C ASP A 712 -14.69 15.27 8.72
N ARG A 713 -13.74 14.93 7.84
CA ARG A 713 -12.31 14.83 8.21
C ARG A 713 -11.75 16.16 8.69
N GLU A 714 -12.07 17.28 8.04
CA GLU A 714 -11.69 18.63 8.49
C GLU A 714 -12.21 18.95 9.89
N LEU A 715 -13.48 18.61 10.16
CA LEU A 715 -14.11 18.84 11.46
C LEU A 715 -13.52 17.95 12.56
N MET A 716 -13.20 16.70 12.23
CA MET A 716 -12.53 15.76 13.14
C MET A 716 -11.10 16.17 13.44
N THR A 717 -10.33 16.62 12.43
CA THR A 717 -8.99 17.19 12.62
C THR A 717 -9.05 18.40 13.55
N LYS A 718 -10.05 19.28 13.38
CA LYS A 718 -10.30 20.37 14.33
C LYS A 718 -10.60 19.85 15.74
N GLY A 719 -11.46 18.85 15.87
CA GLY A 719 -11.77 18.22 17.16
C GLY A 719 -10.51 17.69 17.85
N LEU A 720 -9.63 17.00 17.13
CA LEU A 720 -8.36 16.48 17.66
C LEU A 720 -7.48 17.61 18.21
N VAL A 721 -7.35 18.71 17.45
CA VAL A 721 -6.58 19.90 17.86
C VAL A 721 -7.18 20.53 19.11
N ASP A 722 -8.50 20.76 19.13
CA ASP A 722 -9.22 21.33 20.27
C ASP A 722 -9.00 20.48 21.55
N GLY A 723 -9.04 19.15 21.43
CA GLY A 723 -8.79 18.23 22.54
C GLY A 723 -7.37 18.32 23.10
N ILE A 724 -6.37 18.45 22.23
CA ILE A 724 -4.97 18.64 22.65
C ILE A 724 -4.81 19.94 23.45
N TYR A 725 -5.46 21.02 23.02
CA TYR A 725 -5.41 22.30 23.71
C TYR A 725 -6.14 22.27 25.06
N GLU A 726 -7.33 21.65 25.13
CA GLU A 726 -8.05 21.47 26.40
C GLU A 726 -7.26 20.62 27.40
N GLY A 727 -6.57 19.58 26.90
CA GLY A 727 -5.63 18.77 27.69
C GLY A 727 -4.31 19.46 28.04
N LYS A 728 -4.13 20.74 27.66
CA LYS A 728 -2.91 21.54 27.86
C LYS A 728 -1.64 20.88 27.30
N GLY A 729 -1.78 20.23 26.14
CA GLY A 729 -0.66 19.61 25.44
C GLY A 729 0.45 20.61 25.11
N GLY A 730 1.71 20.22 25.34
CA GLY A 730 2.87 21.05 25.01
C GLY A 730 3.08 21.25 23.50
N PRO A 731 3.95 22.20 23.09
CA PRO A 731 4.21 22.52 21.68
C PRO A 731 4.64 21.34 20.83
N GLU A 732 5.36 20.38 21.42
CA GLU A 732 5.82 19.18 20.74
C GLU A 732 4.64 18.28 20.31
N ILE A 733 3.59 18.23 21.13
CA ILE A 733 2.37 17.48 20.84
C ILE A 733 1.55 18.18 19.73
N THR A 734 1.39 19.51 19.82
CA THR A 734 0.66 20.30 18.80
C THR A 734 1.37 20.30 17.44
N LYS A 735 2.71 20.24 17.42
CA LYS A 735 3.49 20.09 16.18
C LYS A 735 3.30 18.73 15.53
N ALA A 736 3.19 17.67 16.33
CA ALA A 736 3.09 16.29 15.84
C ALA A 736 1.86 16.07 14.93
N VAL A 737 0.81 16.86 15.15
CA VAL A 737 -0.39 16.91 14.32
C VAL A 737 -0.02 17.10 12.82
N SER A 738 0.90 18.03 12.49
CA SER A 738 1.30 18.24 11.07
C SER A 738 1.90 16.98 10.43
N SER A 739 2.65 16.20 11.21
CA SER A 739 3.31 15.00 10.70
C SER A 739 2.33 13.88 10.34
N GLY A 740 1.15 13.83 10.96
CA GLY A 740 0.11 12.85 10.64
C GLY A 740 -0.45 13.02 9.22
N ILE A 741 -0.78 14.26 8.84
CA ILE A 741 -1.25 14.58 7.46
C ILE A 741 -0.10 14.40 6.46
N ASP A 742 1.10 14.85 6.79
CA ASP A 742 2.25 14.75 5.87
C ASP A 742 2.58 13.29 5.54
N ASN A 743 2.53 12.41 6.55
CA ASN A 743 2.80 10.97 6.42
C ASN A 743 1.60 10.14 5.96
N SER A 744 0.44 10.75 5.69
CA SER A 744 -0.73 10.05 5.16
C SER A 744 -0.61 9.78 3.65
N ASN A 745 -1.27 8.72 3.18
CA ASN A 745 -1.30 8.31 1.77
C ASN A 745 -2.39 9.01 0.92
N ILE A 746 -2.95 10.14 1.39
CA ILE A 746 -3.98 10.90 0.66
C ILE A 746 -3.38 11.86 -0.37
N ASN A 747 -4.22 12.35 -1.29
CA ASN A 747 -3.74 13.24 -2.36
C ASN A 747 -3.36 14.64 -1.83
N ASN A 748 -2.52 15.36 -2.58
CA ASN A 748 -2.01 16.67 -2.15
C ASN A 748 -3.10 17.72 -1.94
N SER A 749 -4.19 17.69 -2.71
CA SER A 749 -5.29 18.64 -2.55
C SER A 749 -6.01 18.45 -1.21
N GLU A 750 -6.23 17.20 -0.80
CA GLU A 750 -6.82 16.87 0.50
C GLU A 750 -5.86 17.18 1.65
N LYS A 751 -4.55 16.94 1.48
CA LYS A 751 -3.53 17.34 2.46
C LYS A 751 -3.57 18.84 2.72
N GLU A 752 -3.63 19.66 1.68
CA GLU A 752 -3.70 21.12 1.83
C GLU A 752 -4.99 21.59 2.52
N ALA A 753 -6.13 20.97 2.21
CA ALA A 753 -7.41 21.28 2.86
C ALA A 753 -7.38 20.97 4.36
N LEU A 754 -6.91 19.77 4.73
CA LEU A 754 -6.79 19.36 6.13
C LEU A 754 -5.77 20.20 6.91
N LYS A 755 -4.64 20.57 6.28
CA LYS A 755 -3.67 21.50 6.87
C LYS A 755 -4.29 22.87 7.14
N LYS A 756 -5.09 23.39 6.21
CA LYS A 756 -5.79 24.67 6.39
C LYS A 756 -6.83 24.61 7.52
N ALA A 757 -7.58 23.52 7.62
CA ALA A 757 -8.54 23.31 8.71
C ALA A 757 -7.83 23.24 10.07
N LYS A 758 -6.67 22.57 10.13
CA LYS A 758 -5.81 22.52 11.31
C LYS A 758 -5.26 23.90 11.70
N ASP A 759 -4.73 24.66 10.75
CA ASP A 759 -4.16 25.98 11.02
C ASP A 759 -5.24 26.92 11.57
N ALA A 760 -6.44 26.89 10.97
CA ALA A 760 -7.59 27.65 11.46
C ALA A 760 -8.05 27.21 12.86
N ALA A 761 -8.03 25.91 13.17
CA ALA A 761 -8.32 25.39 14.50
C ALA A 761 -7.28 25.85 15.54
N SER A 762 -6.00 25.82 15.19
CA SER A 762 -4.90 26.24 16.07
C SER A 762 -4.96 27.75 16.35
N GLU A 763 -5.28 28.56 15.34
CA GLU A 763 -5.51 30.00 15.49
C GLU A 763 -6.73 30.30 16.37
N ALA A 764 -7.85 29.60 16.16
CA ALA A 764 -9.05 29.75 16.97
C ALA A 764 -8.84 29.33 18.44
N ALA A 765 -8.07 28.26 18.69
CA ALA A 765 -7.69 27.85 20.04
C ALA A 765 -6.81 28.90 20.74
N LEU A 766 -5.85 29.48 20.00
CA LEU A 766 -5.01 30.57 20.49
C LEU A 766 -5.82 31.83 20.84
N ASP A 767 -6.80 32.17 20.00
CA ASP A 767 -7.72 33.28 20.25
C ASP A 767 -8.59 33.02 21.50
N ARG A 768 -9.10 31.79 21.67
CA ARG A 768 -9.87 31.39 22.85
C ARG A 768 -9.03 31.48 24.13
N GLU A 769 -7.79 30.98 24.13
CA GLU A 769 -6.86 31.14 25.26
C GLU A 769 -6.57 32.62 25.57
N THR A 770 -6.39 33.43 24.53
CA THR A 770 -6.22 34.88 24.65
C THR A 770 -7.46 35.56 25.25
N GLN A 771 -8.66 35.11 24.89
CA GLN A 771 -9.93 35.59 25.44
C GLN A 771 -10.12 35.13 26.89
N ASN A 772 -9.88 33.86 27.20
CA ASN A 772 -9.94 33.31 28.56
C ASN A 772 -8.95 34.04 29.50
N LEU A 773 -7.76 34.38 29.00
CA LEU A 773 -6.82 35.25 29.71
C LEU A 773 -7.40 36.64 29.94
N THR A 774 -8.01 37.24 28.91
CA THR A 774 -8.62 38.58 29.00
C THR A 774 -9.79 38.60 29.99
N GLU A 775 -10.63 37.57 30.02
CA GLU A 775 -11.72 37.42 30.99
C GLU A 775 -11.22 37.08 32.39
N GLY A 776 -10.24 36.18 32.50
CA GLY A 776 -9.57 35.86 33.77
C GLY A 776 -8.86 37.05 34.40
N LEU A 777 -8.35 37.99 33.58
CA LEU A 777 -7.79 39.26 34.02
C LEU A 777 -8.87 40.31 34.35
N LYS A 778 -10.02 40.31 33.66
CA LYS A 778 -11.18 41.17 33.99
C LYS A 778 -11.87 40.74 35.29
N GLY A 779 -11.87 39.44 35.61
CA GLY A 779 -12.45 38.89 36.84
C GLY A 779 -11.55 39.04 38.07
N GLN A 780 -10.30 39.46 37.90
CA GLN A 780 -9.41 39.85 39.00
C GLN A 780 -9.68 41.31 39.33
N ASN A 781 -10.37 41.56 40.46
CA ASN A 781 -10.47 42.90 41.03
C ASN A 781 -9.04 43.46 41.23
N ILE A 782 -8.65 44.42 40.40
CA ILE A 782 -7.31 45.06 40.41
C ILE A 782 -7.13 45.93 41.69
N GLU A 783 -8.17 46.06 42.52
CA GLU A 783 -8.12 46.78 43.79
C GLU A 783 -7.61 45.96 44.98
N GLU A 784 -7.50 44.62 44.88
CA GLU A 784 -6.87 43.83 45.94
C GLU A 784 -5.39 43.54 45.61
N PRO A 785 -4.45 43.78 46.56
CA PRO A 785 -3.04 43.56 46.34
C PRO A 785 -2.74 42.06 46.40
N LYS A 786 -2.93 41.35 45.29
CA LYS A 786 -2.31 40.03 45.07
C LYS A 786 -0.97 40.17 44.34
N PRO A 787 -0.03 39.23 44.56
CA PRO A 787 1.38 39.47 44.30
C PRO A 787 1.63 39.64 42.80
N ARG A 788 2.47 40.61 42.45
CA ARG A 788 3.01 40.84 41.09
C ARG A 788 3.47 39.56 40.37
N ASP A 789 3.85 38.54 41.14
CA ASP A 789 4.37 37.27 40.66
C ASP A 789 3.32 36.43 39.92
N ASP A 790 2.04 36.45 40.31
CA ASP A 790 0.99 35.65 39.63
C ASP A 790 0.66 36.18 38.23
N ILE A 791 0.68 37.51 38.06
CA ILE A 791 0.42 38.17 36.77
C ILE A 791 1.66 38.07 35.87
N TYR A 792 2.86 38.17 36.44
CA TYR A 792 4.12 38.01 35.72
C TYR A 792 4.30 36.57 35.21
N ASN A 793 3.99 35.56 36.03
CA ASN A 793 4.05 34.16 35.64
C ASN A 793 3.02 33.86 34.52
N LYS A 794 1.78 34.37 34.62
CA LYS A 794 0.79 34.23 33.55
C LYS A 794 1.19 34.92 32.25
N ALA A 795 1.80 36.09 32.32
CA ALA A 795 2.33 36.79 31.15
C ALA A 795 3.53 36.04 30.53
N GLN A 796 4.35 35.39 31.36
CA GLN A 796 5.47 34.56 30.91
C GLN A 796 4.98 33.25 30.27
N ASP A 797 3.92 32.63 30.78
CA ASP A 797 3.28 31.45 30.19
C ASP A 797 2.68 31.78 28.82
N VAL A 798 2.08 32.96 28.66
CA VAL A 798 1.56 33.47 27.38
C VAL A 798 2.69 33.80 26.40
N ALA A 799 3.79 34.41 26.88
CA ALA A 799 4.97 34.63 26.06
C ALA A 799 5.63 33.32 25.60
N ASN A 800 5.62 32.30 26.46
CA ASN A 800 6.08 30.96 26.13
C ASN A 800 5.13 30.27 25.12
N ALA A 801 3.81 30.39 25.29
CA ALA A 801 2.80 29.89 24.35
C ALA A 801 2.89 30.56 22.97
N LEU A 802 3.10 31.88 22.92
CA LEU A 802 3.34 32.61 21.66
C LEU A 802 4.66 32.22 20.99
N LYS A 803 5.73 32.07 21.77
CA LYS A 803 7.03 31.58 21.27
C LYS A 803 6.92 30.15 20.70
N ASN A 804 6.10 29.32 21.33
CA ASN A 804 5.78 27.94 20.94
C ASN A 804 4.99 27.84 19.63
N VAL A 805 4.20 28.86 19.29
CA VAL A 805 3.48 28.99 18.00
C VAL A 805 4.37 29.57 16.90
N ILE A 806 5.21 30.55 17.21
CA ILE A 806 6.07 31.24 16.24
C ILE A 806 7.22 30.35 15.73
N THR A 807 7.78 29.48 16.60
CA THR A 807 8.91 28.61 16.27
C THR A 807 8.62 27.58 15.15
N PRO A 808 7.50 26.81 15.16
CA PRO A 808 7.18 25.88 14.07
C PRO A 808 6.91 26.55 12.71
N VAL A 809 6.38 27.77 12.70
CA VAL A 809 6.15 28.55 11.46
C VAL A 809 7.49 29.01 10.84
N LEU A 810 8.51 29.26 11.66
CA LEU A 810 9.86 29.63 11.22
C LEU A 810 10.67 28.43 10.69
N ASP A 811 10.46 27.22 11.23
CA ASP A 811 11.25 26.02 10.87
C ASP A 811 10.74 25.25 9.64
N ALA A 812 9.51 25.51 9.17
CA ALA A 812 8.85 24.73 8.10
C ALA A 812 9.26 25.09 6.65
N HIS A 813 10.11 26.11 6.43
CA HIS A 813 10.55 26.48 5.08
C HIS A 813 12.06 26.80 4.93
N PRO A 814 12.95 25.80 5.08
CA PRO A 814 14.27 25.83 4.46
C PRO A 814 14.20 25.08 3.13
N GLU A 815 14.03 25.81 2.03
CA GLU A 815 14.30 25.36 0.65
C GLU A 815 13.41 24.23 0.06
N LYS A 816 12.46 24.61 -0.83
CA LYS A 816 12.38 24.11 -2.24
C LYS A 816 11.06 24.51 -2.95
N ARG A 817 11.24 24.93 -4.22
CA ARG A 817 10.32 24.98 -5.40
C ARG A 817 9.47 26.25 -5.69
N GLU A 818 9.92 26.93 -6.74
CA GLU A 818 9.17 27.42 -7.93
C GLU A 818 7.88 28.25 -7.78
N VAL A 819 7.88 29.22 -6.87
CA VAL A 819 7.11 30.47 -7.04
C VAL A 819 8.05 31.63 -6.70
N SER A 820 7.93 32.78 -7.39
CA SER A 820 8.92 33.87 -7.27
C SER A 820 9.19 34.21 -5.79
N LYS A 821 10.46 34.04 -5.37
CA LYS A 821 10.91 34.16 -3.97
C LYS A 821 10.49 35.49 -3.34
N GLU A 822 10.31 36.54 -4.11
CA GLU A 822 9.93 37.87 -3.60
C GLU A 822 8.50 37.95 -3.08
N GLU A 823 7.55 37.21 -3.64
CA GLU A 823 6.12 37.41 -3.36
C GLU A 823 5.65 36.61 -2.14
N VAL A 824 6.16 35.38 -1.99
CA VAL A 824 5.93 34.53 -0.80
C VAL A 824 6.72 35.07 0.39
N VAL A 825 7.99 35.46 0.22
CA VAL A 825 8.77 36.09 1.31
C VAL A 825 8.18 37.44 1.72
N LYS A 826 7.60 38.23 0.79
CA LYS A 826 6.86 39.44 1.14
C LYS A 826 5.56 39.15 1.88
N LYS A 827 4.72 38.22 1.42
CA LYS A 827 3.47 37.88 2.12
C LYS A 827 3.72 37.30 3.51
N THR A 828 4.64 36.36 3.61
CA THR A 828 5.03 35.75 4.89
C THR A 828 5.72 36.77 5.80
N SER A 829 6.63 37.61 5.29
CA SER A 829 7.21 38.73 6.07
C SER A 829 6.16 39.74 6.52
N ASN A 830 5.17 40.08 5.69
CA ASN A 830 4.14 41.05 6.05
C ASN A 830 3.24 40.50 7.17
N ILE A 831 2.80 39.23 7.06
CA ILE A 831 2.01 38.56 8.10
C ILE A 831 2.81 38.46 9.42
N LEU A 832 4.10 38.11 9.34
CA LEU A 832 5.00 38.07 10.52
C LEU A 832 5.24 39.46 11.12
N ASN A 833 5.35 40.50 10.29
CA ASN A 833 5.53 41.88 10.75
C ASN A 833 4.25 42.44 11.39
N ASP A 834 3.08 42.00 10.92
CA ASP A 834 1.78 42.36 11.48
C ASP A 834 1.52 41.64 12.81
N ILE A 835 1.86 40.35 12.92
CA ILE A 835 1.77 39.59 14.18
C ILE A 835 2.79 40.11 15.22
N SER A 836 4.02 40.40 14.79
CA SER A 836 5.05 41.00 15.65
C SER A 836 4.65 42.41 16.13
N LYS A 837 4.09 43.23 15.23
CA LYS A 837 3.50 44.52 15.60
C LYS A 837 2.37 44.36 16.62
N LEU A 838 1.47 43.40 16.42
CA LEU A 838 0.34 43.16 17.32
C LEU A 838 0.81 42.69 18.71
N ALA A 839 1.81 41.82 18.76
CA ALA A 839 2.40 41.35 20.02
C ALA A 839 3.14 42.48 20.75
N VAL A 840 3.94 43.29 20.04
CA VAL A 840 4.62 44.47 20.60
C VAL A 840 3.63 45.54 21.04
N GLU A 841 2.53 45.74 20.28
CA GLU A 841 1.44 46.66 20.60
C GLU A 841 0.73 46.25 21.89
N LYS A 842 0.41 44.95 22.06
CA LYS A 842 -0.19 44.44 23.31
C LYS A 842 0.78 44.53 24.49
N VAL A 843 2.04 44.14 24.34
CA VAL A 843 3.05 44.22 25.41
C VAL A 843 3.32 45.67 25.85
N ASN A 844 3.34 46.62 24.91
CA ASN A 844 3.51 48.04 25.24
C ASN A 844 2.27 48.64 25.91
N ASN A 845 1.06 48.21 25.54
CA ASN A 845 -0.17 48.61 26.23
C ASN A 845 -0.20 48.06 27.67
N PHE A 846 0.24 46.82 27.89
CA PHE A 846 0.40 46.26 29.25
C PHE A 846 1.43 47.04 30.07
N ARG A 847 2.58 47.42 29.48
CA ARG A 847 3.60 48.24 30.15
C ARG A 847 3.09 49.65 30.51
N ALA A 848 2.22 50.23 29.68
CA ALA A 848 1.60 51.53 29.94
C ALA A 848 0.57 51.46 31.09
N MET A 849 -0.26 50.41 31.13
CA MET A 849 -1.25 50.18 32.21
C MET A 849 -0.60 49.84 33.56
N LEU A 850 0.60 49.26 33.56
CA LEU A 850 1.35 48.87 34.77
C LEU A 850 2.35 49.95 35.24
N SER A 851 2.38 51.12 34.58
CA SER A 851 3.30 52.20 34.94
C SER A 851 2.78 53.00 36.14
N PRO A 852 3.58 53.19 37.21
CA PRO A 852 3.12 53.79 38.46
C PRO A 852 2.74 55.28 38.36
N ASP A 853 3.12 55.98 37.27
CA ASP A 853 2.95 57.43 37.14
C ASP A 853 1.74 57.87 36.28
N GLY A 854 0.91 56.95 35.77
CA GLY A 854 -0.34 57.28 35.06
C GLY A 854 -0.22 58.14 33.80
N ASN A 855 0.99 58.42 33.31
CA ASN A 855 1.27 59.44 32.29
C ASN A 855 1.60 58.88 30.89
N LEU A 856 1.47 57.57 30.68
CA LEU A 856 1.74 56.91 29.39
C LEU A 856 0.43 56.63 28.65
N LYS A 857 0.10 57.50 27.68
CA LYS A 857 -1.04 57.30 26.76
C LYS A 857 -0.93 55.98 26.00
N THR A 858 -2.06 55.27 25.85
CA THR A 858 -2.17 54.03 25.08
C THR A 858 -1.90 54.27 23.59
N LEU A 859 -1.58 53.22 22.82
CA LEU A 859 -1.34 53.37 21.39
C LEU A 859 -2.60 53.82 20.62
N GLU A 860 -3.79 53.43 21.08
CA GLU A 860 -5.08 53.87 20.52
C GLU A 860 -5.30 55.38 20.69
N GLU A 861 -4.99 55.93 21.87
CA GLU A 861 -5.07 57.37 22.12
C GLU A 861 -4.10 58.15 21.22
N LYS A 862 -2.89 57.61 20.99
CA LYS A 862 -1.92 58.22 20.06
C LYS A 862 -2.37 58.13 18.60
N ARG A 863 -3.04 57.04 18.19
CA ARG A 863 -3.64 56.90 16.84
C ARG A 863 -4.81 57.86 16.64
N ALA A 864 -5.68 58.03 17.64
CA ALA A 864 -6.80 58.96 17.57
C ALA A 864 -6.33 60.43 17.44
N GLU A 865 -5.31 60.82 18.21
CA GLU A 865 -4.70 62.15 18.14
C GLU A 865 -4.01 62.41 16.79
N SER A 866 -3.32 61.39 16.26
CA SER A 866 -2.69 61.44 14.93
C SER A 866 -3.73 61.58 13.81
N THR A 867 -4.83 60.81 13.87
CA THR A 867 -5.91 60.85 12.87
C THR A 867 -6.59 62.22 12.84
N LYS A 868 -6.89 62.79 14.01
CA LYS A 868 -7.43 64.15 14.12
C LYS A 868 -6.49 65.20 13.50
N LYS A 869 -5.18 65.04 13.70
CA LYS A 869 -4.18 65.95 13.14
C LYS A 869 -4.06 65.85 11.62
N VAL A 870 -4.16 64.64 11.07
CA VAL A 870 -4.22 64.41 9.61
C VAL A 870 -5.43 65.12 9.00
N ASP A 871 -6.61 64.99 9.62
CA ASP A 871 -7.83 65.62 9.13
C ASP A 871 -7.78 67.17 9.18
N GLU A 872 -7.18 67.74 10.22
CA GLU A 872 -6.93 69.18 10.32
C GLU A 872 -6.06 69.69 9.16
N LEU A 873 -4.96 68.98 8.86
CA LEU A 873 -4.01 69.37 7.81
C LEU A 873 -4.62 69.23 6.40
N VAL A 874 -5.38 68.17 6.15
CA VAL A 874 -6.09 67.98 4.88
C VAL A 874 -7.12 69.10 4.65
N LYS A 875 -7.88 69.44 5.69
CA LYS A 875 -8.85 70.54 5.62
C LYS A 875 -8.17 71.88 5.37
N GLU A 876 -7.05 72.16 6.03
CA GLU A 876 -6.30 73.41 5.85
C GLU A 876 -5.71 73.52 4.43
N PHE A 877 -5.21 72.42 3.88
CA PHE A 877 -4.76 72.37 2.49
C PHE A 877 -5.90 72.69 1.51
N GLY A 878 -7.11 72.18 1.76
CA GLY A 878 -8.30 72.45 0.96
C GLY A 878 -8.75 73.91 0.95
N THR A 879 -8.30 74.74 1.90
CA THR A 879 -8.61 76.18 1.94
C THR A 879 -7.66 77.05 1.10
N LYS A 880 -6.57 76.48 0.58
CA LYS A 880 -5.59 77.22 -0.23
C LYS A 880 -6.13 77.41 -1.65
N SER A 881 -6.13 78.67 -2.10
CA SER A 881 -6.87 79.13 -3.28
C SER A 881 -6.08 79.06 -4.58
N SER A 882 -4.74 78.96 -4.49
CA SER A 882 -3.85 78.86 -5.65
C SER A 882 -2.90 77.66 -5.58
N THR A 883 -2.39 77.26 -6.74
CA THR A 883 -1.38 76.21 -6.89
C THR A 883 -0.11 76.52 -6.10
N GLU A 884 0.31 77.79 -6.08
CA GLU A 884 1.47 78.29 -5.36
C GLU A 884 1.28 78.25 -3.84
N GLU A 885 0.07 78.57 -3.34
CA GLU A 885 -0.27 78.43 -1.92
C GLU A 885 -0.29 76.98 -1.47
N GLN A 886 -0.79 76.08 -2.33
CA GLN A 886 -0.81 74.64 -2.06
C GLN A 886 0.61 74.03 -2.04
N GLN A 887 1.48 74.42 -2.98
CA GLN A 887 2.88 74.00 -2.97
C GLN A 887 3.65 74.55 -1.76
N SER A 888 3.38 75.80 -1.38
CA SER A 888 3.95 76.42 -0.17
C SER A 888 3.49 75.70 1.10
N PHE A 889 2.22 75.28 1.16
CA PHE A 889 1.69 74.49 2.28
C PHE A 889 2.37 73.12 2.38
N ILE A 890 2.52 72.40 1.26
CA ILE A 890 3.20 71.09 1.23
C ILE A 890 4.63 71.24 1.77
N LYS A 891 5.35 72.28 1.32
CA LYS A 891 6.70 72.54 1.79
C LYS A 891 6.72 72.87 3.29
N ALA A 892 5.92 73.81 3.75
CA ALA A 892 5.96 74.29 5.14
C ALA A 892 5.49 73.23 6.15
N ASN A 893 4.40 72.52 5.88
CA ASN A 893 3.72 71.66 6.87
C ASN A 893 4.02 70.17 6.71
N LEU A 894 4.46 69.72 5.53
CA LEU A 894 4.71 68.29 5.28
C LEU A 894 6.22 67.99 5.11
N ILE A 895 7.00 68.92 4.59
CA ILE A 895 8.45 68.73 4.39
C ILE A 895 9.26 69.38 5.53
N ASP A 896 9.05 70.68 5.77
CA ASP A 896 9.88 71.48 6.67
C ASP A 896 9.47 71.36 8.15
N ASP A 897 8.18 71.11 8.45
CA ASP A 897 7.70 70.89 9.81
C ASP A 897 8.10 69.50 10.34
N ARG A 898 9.17 69.49 11.12
CA ARG A 898 9.67 68.28 11.81
C ARG A 898 9.03 68.04 13.18
N THR A 899 8.12 68.90 13.63
CA THR A 899 7.37 68.70 14.87
C THR A 899 6.25 67.68 14.70
N LEU A 900 5.75 67.51 13.47
CA LEU A 900 4.82 66.45 13.11
C LEU A 900 5.53 65.10 12.92
N SER A 901 4.91 64.03 13.44
CA SER A 901 5.46 62.68 13.28
C SER A 901 5.53 62.31 11.79
N LYS A 902 6.56 61.53 11.43
CA LYS A 902 6.73 61.02 10.06
C LYS A 902 5.48 60.30 9.56
N GLU A 903 4.82 59.55 10.45
CA GLU A 903 3.58 58.83 10.18
C GLU A 903 2.43 59.78 9.81
N VAL A 904 2.19 60.83 10.61
CA VAL A 904 1.14 61.84 10.33
C VAL A 904 1.41 62.57 9.02
N ARG A 905 2.66 62.92 8.73
CA ARG A 905 3.04 63.59 7.48
C ARG A 905 2.80 62.71 6.25
N LEU A 906 3.14 61.41 6.32
CA LEU A 906 2.91 60.46 5.23
C LEU A 906 1.42 60.16 5.02
N GLN A 907 0.66 59.93 6.09
CA GLN A 907 -0.79 59.71 6.00
C GLN A 907 -1.54 60.92 5.43
N THR A 908 -1.10 62.13 5.79
CA THR A 908 -1.65 63.38 5.22
C THR A 908 -1.38 63.47 3.71
N ILE A 909 -0.16 63.13 3.26
CA ILE A 909 0.19 63.11 1.83
C ILE A 909 -0.66 62.10 1.06
N ASP A 910 -0.83 60.88 1.60
CA ASP A 910 -1.59 59.82 0.94
C ASP A 910 -3.07 60.21 0.77
N LYS A 911 -3.67 60.84 1.80
CA LYS A 911 -5.04 61.35 1.72
C LYS A 911 -5.18 62.51 0.73
N LEU A 912 -4.23 63.44 0.69
CA LEU A 912 -4.23 64.54 -0.29
C LEU A 912 -4.02 64.06 -1.74
N LEU A 913 -3.18 63.03 -1.95
CA LEU A 913 -3.00 62.41 -3.27
C LEU A 913 -4.30 61.76 -3.75
N GLN A 914 -5.02 61.08 -2.86
CA GLN A 914 -6.32 60.48 -3.17
C GLN A 914 -7.37 61.54 -3.56
N GLU A 915 -7.47 62.64 -2.80
CA GLU A 915 -8.39 63.75 -3.13
C GLU A 915 -8.05 64.43 -4.46
N GLN A 916 -6.75 64.62 -4.77
CA GLN A 916 -6.33 65.22 -6.04
C GLN A 916 -6.54 64.28 -7.23
N ALA A 917 -6.39 62.97 -7.04
CA ALA A 917 -6.70 61.96 -8.04
C ALA A 917 -8.21 61.92 -8.35
N GLN A 918 -9.06 62.03 -7.33
CA GLN A 918 -10.51 62.12 -7.51
C GLN A 918 -10.90 63.40 -8.26
N LYS A 919 -10.37 64.57 -7.87
CA LYS A 919 -10.60 65.85 -8.59
C LYS A 919 -10.20 65.79 -10.07
N ARG A 920 -9.17 65.00 -10.39
CA ARG A 920 -8.76 64.75 -11.78
C ARG A 920 -9.72 63.83 -12.52
N ALA A 921 -10.20 62.77 -11.89
CA ALA A 921 -11.17 61.85 -12.47
C ALA A 921 -12.47 62.60 -12.83
N ASP A 922 -12.99 63.40 -11.91
CA ASP A 922 -14.21 64.20 -12.09
C ASP A 922 -14.08 65.26 -13.21
N ALA A 923 -12.87 65.78 -13.43
CA ALA A 923 -12.57 66.74 -14.50
C ALA A 923 -12.42 66.08 -15.89
N VAL A 924 -12.03 64.79 -15.94
CA VAL A 924 -11.90 64.01 -17.18
C VAL A 924 -13.27 63.49 -17.64
N GLU A 925 -14.12 63.07 -16.71
CA GLU A 925 -15.47 62.55 -16.98
C GLU A 925 -16.39 63.63 -17.59
N ASN A 926 -16.30 64.87 -17.10
CA ASN A 926 -17.05 66.03 -17.62
C ASN A 926 -16.62 66.52 -19.01
N ARG A 927 -15.55 65.98 -19.61
CA ARG A 927 -15.10 66.33 -20.97
C ARG A 927 -15.80 65.51 -22.08
N SER A 928 -16.57 64.49 -21.71
CA SER A 928 -17.14 63.49 -22.63
C SER A 928 -18.55 63.78 -23.17
N VAL A 929 -19.19 64.90 -22.78
CA VAL A 929 -20.48 65.32 -23.36
C VAL A 929 -20.26 66.02 -24.70
N LYS A 930 -20.43 65.27 -25.79
CA LYS A 930 -20.40 65.74 -27.20
C LYS A 930 -21.38 66.91 -27.44
N THR A 931 -20.88 68.03 -27.96
CA THR A 931 -21.68 68.98 -28.76
C THR A 931 -22.14 68.28 -30.04
N LYS A 932 -23.47 68.08 -30.18
CA LYS A 932 -24.10 67.61 -31.41
C LYS A 932 -24.07 68.70 -32.48
N ASP A 933 -23.68 68.30 -33.68
CA ASP A 933 -23.89 69.03 -34.94
C ASP A 933 -25.36 69.43 -35.11
N VAL A 934 -25.60 70.71 -35.39
CA VAL A 934 -26.88 71.22 -35.87
C VAL A 934 -26.81 71.27 -37.40
N ARG A 935 -27.51 70.35 -38.06
CA ARG A 935 -27.81 70.42 -39.50
C ARG A 935 -29.22 70.98 -39.70
N VAL A 936 -29.28 71.90 -40.65
CA VAL A 936 -30.41 72.72 -41.12
C VAL A 936 -31.65 71.91 -41.51
N VAL A 937 -32.84 72.36 -41.08
CA VAL A 937 -34.13 72.10 -41.76
C VAL A 937 -34.97 73.39 -41.80
N SER A 938 -35.50 73.65 -42.99
CA SER A 938 -36.41 74.67 -43.54
C SER A 938 -37.21 75.63 -42.62
N GLY A 939 -37.07 76.93 -42.92
CA GLY A 939 -38.12 77.83 -43.46
C GLY A 939 -39.41 78.10 -42.68
N GLN A 940 -39.56 79.31 -42.14
CA GLN A 940 -40.58 80.29 -42.56
C GLN A 940 -40.42 81.63 -41.79
N SER A 941 -40.77 82.69 -42.50
CA SER A 941 -40.61 84.12 -42.27
C SER A 941 -41.28 84.67 -40.99
N GLU A 942 -40.69 85.71 -40.38
CA GLU A 942 -41.22 87.09 -40.43
C GLU A 942 -40.27 88.10 -39.78
N LEU A 943 -40.22 89.30 -40.37
CA LEU A 943 -39.31 90.41 -40.11
C LEU A 943 -39.85 91.38 -39.04
N LYS A 944 -39.00 91.73 -38.05
CA LYS A 944 -38.56 93.07 -37.53
C LYS A 944 -39.58 94.24 -37.46
N PRO A 945 -39.47 95.21 -36.49
CA PRO A 945 -38.37 96.21 -36.57
C PRO A 945 -37.91 97.07 -35.35
N ILE A 946 -36.70 97.65 -35.51
CA ILE A 946 -36.19 99.00 -35.05
C ILE A 946 -35.83 99.18 -33.55
N SER A 947 -34.77 99.86 -33.07
CA SER A 947 -33.89 100.93 -33.61
C SER A 947 -32.49 101.01 -32.93
N LYS A 948 -31.49 101.35 -33.76
CA LYS A 948 -30.32 102.26 -33.61
C LYS A 948 -29.78 102.61 -32.22
N ASP A 949 -28.53 102.18 -31.96
CA ASP A 949 -27.33 103.06 -31.96
C ASP A 949 -26.05 102.19 -32.03
N GLU A 950 -25.14 102.50 -32.95
CA GLU A 950 -23.80 101.90 -33.12
C GLU A 950 -22.74 102.71 -32.33
N PRO A 951 -21.49 102.22 -32.09
CA PRO A 951 -20.83 101.08 -32.75
C PRO A 951 -20.29 99.99 -31.81
N ASP A 952 -20.02 98.84 -32.44
CA ASP A 952 -19.39 97.64 -31.89
C ASP A 952 -18.03 97.90 -31.22
N ILE A 953 -17.86 97.35 -30.01
CA ILE A 953 -16.80 96.38 -29.61
C ILE A 953 -16.85 96.18 -28.08
N GLU A 954 -16.83 94.91 -27.66
CA GLU A 954 -16.63 94.40 -26.29
C GLU A 954 -17.76 94.52 -25.25
N LYS A 955 -18.81 93.68 -25.41
CA LYS A 955 -19.52 93.07 -24.27
C LYS A 955 -19.17 91.59 -24.15
N ALA A 956 -18.02 91.32 -23.51
CA ALA A 956 -17.69 90.01 -22.97
C ALA A 956 -17.18 90.16 -21.52
N LYS A 957 -18.04 90.63 -20.62
CA LYS A 957 -17.83 90.55 -19.17
C LYS A 957 -19.17 90.32 -18.48
N MET A 958 -19.59 89.06 -18.40
CA MET A 958 -20.31 88.46 -17.27
C MET A 958 -20.83 87.08 -17.67
N VAL A 959 -19.94 86.08 -17.64
CA VAL A 959 -20.22 84.78 -17.02
C VAL A 959 -18.91 84.40 -16.34
N VAL A 960 -18.91 84.44 -15.01
CA VAL A 960 -17.81 83.91 -14.19
C VAL A 960 -17.82 82.40 -14.38
N GLU A 961 -16.93 81.88 -15.22
CA GLU A 961 -16.62 80.45 -15.26
C GLU A 961 -16.08 80.04 -13.88
N ARG A 962 -16.89 79.29 -13.13
CA ARG A 962 -16.42 78.51 -11.98
C ARG A 962 -15.62 77.32 -12.50
N ASP A 963 -14.33 77.32 -12.15
CA ASP A 963 -13.49 76.16 -11.85
C ASP A 963 -13.55 74.99 -12.83
N ARG A 964 -13.01 75.20 -14.04
CA ARG A 964 -12.34 74.10 -14.72
C ARG A 964 -11.04 73.83 -13.96
N VAL A 965 -10.96 72.72 -13.24
CA VAL A 965 -9.70 72.20 -12.68
C VAL A 965 -8.67 72.20 -13.82
N ASN A 966 -7.68 73.09 -13.74
CA ASN A 966 -6.60 73.10 -14.71
C ASN A 966 -5.79 71.83 -14.47
N ILE A 967 -5.98 70.83 -15.34
CA ILE A 967 -5.30 69.52 -15.25
C ILE A 967 -3.78 69.71 -15.11
N LYS A 968 -3.23 70.78 -15.68
CA LYS A 968 -1.81 71.13 -15.56
C LYS A 968 -1.42 71.52 -14.13
N ASP A 969 -2.29 72.20 -13.39
CA ASP A 969 -2.05 72.63 -12.02
C ASP A 969 -2.25 71.47 -11.04
N ASN A 970 -3.28 70.64 -11.25
CA ASN A 970 -3.47 69.40 -10.49
C ASN A 970 -2.28 68.42 -10.63
N ILE A 971 -1.69 68.31 -11.84
CA ILE A 971 -0.46 67.53 -12.06
C ILE A 971 0.72 68.11 -11.29
N LYS A 972 0.87 69.44 -11.24
CA LYS A 972 1.94 70.10 -10.46
C LYS A 972 1.79 69.87 -8.96
N ILE A 973 0.56 69.84 -8.45
CA ILE A 973 0.28 69.58 -7.02
C ILE A 973 0.56 68.13 -6.67
N MET A 974 0.09 67.17 -7.48
CA MET A 974 0.40 65.75 -7.28
C MET A 974 1.90 65.49 -7.37
N GLY A 975 2.61 66.14 -8.30
CA GLY A 975 4.07 66.06 -8.38
C GLY A 975 4.77 66.59 -7.13
N ALA A 976 4.29 67.70 -6.54
CA ALA A 976 4.82 68.23 -5.30
C ALA A 976 4.58 67.30 -4.10
N LEU A 977 3.39 66.66 -4.02
CA LEU A 977 3.06 65.67 -2.99
C LEU A 977 3.90 64.40 -3.11
N MET A 978 4.13 63.91 -4.33
CA MET A 978 5.01 62.75 -4.58
C MET A 978 6.46 63.05 -4.17
N ASN A 979 6.99 64.22 -4.56
CA ASN A 979 8.34 64.64 -4.15
C ASN A 979 8.45 64.79 -2.63
N ALA A 980 7.41 65.30 -1.96
CA ALA A 980 7.36 65.37 -0.50
C ALA A 980 7.40 63.98 0.14
N ARG A 981 6.62 63.02 -0.40
CA ARG A 981 6.60 61.62 0.05
C ARG A 981 7.99 60.99 -0.04
N ASP A 982 8.66 61.15 -1.18
CA ASP A 982 9.99 60.61 -1.42
C ASP A 982 11.04 61.23 -0.50
N SER A 983 10.96 62.55 -0.27
CA SER A 983 11.84 63.27 0.66
C SER A 983 11.68 62.78 2.10
N ILE A 984 10.44 62.54 2.56
CA ILE A 984 10.15 62.07 3.93
C ILE A 984 10.53 60.60 4.10
N GLN A 985 10.30 59.76 3.08
CA GLN A 985 10.71 58.36 3.11
C GLN A 985 12.24 58.22 3.21
N SER A 986 12.98 59.10 2.52
CA SER A 986 14.45 59.15 2.51
C SER A 986 15.10 59.65 3.82
N GLU A 987 14.32 60.13 4.81
CA GLU A 987 14.83 60.58 6.12
C GLU A 987 15.54 59.47 6.95
N ILE A 988 15.57 58.20 6.50
CA ILE A 988 16.15 57.06 7.23
C ILE A 988 17.68 56.96 7.10
N LEU A 989 18.32 57.65 6.15
CA LEU A 989 19.73 57.45 5.86
C LEU A 989 20.64 58.61 6.32
N ASN A 990 20.52 59.08 7.56
CA ASN A 990 21.61 59.81 8.24
C ASN A 990 21.30 60.09 9.72
N LYS A 991 21.74 59.18 10.61
CA LYS A 991 22.50 59.47 11.85
C LYS A 991 22.63 58.21 12.71
N SER A 992 23.58 57.36 12.32
CA SER A 992 24.41 56.66 13.29
C SER A 992 25.21 57.70 14.08
N LYS A 993 24.96 57.81 15.39
CA LYS A 993 25.93 58.38 16.33
C LYS A 993 26.37 57.26 17.29
N PRO A 994 27.68 57.05 17.49
CA PRO A 994 28.17 55.96 18.31
C PRO A 994 27.90 56.27 19.79
N ILE A 995 27.16 55.39 20.46
CA ILE A 995 27.08 55.38 21.92
C ILE A 995 28.41 54.81 22.42
N LYS A 996 29.19 55.65 23.12
CA LYS A 996 30.36 55.23 23.89
C LYS A 996 29.93 54.20 24.93
N ARG A 997 30.67 53.09 25.02
CA ARG A 997 30.64 52.19 26.17
C ARG A 997 31.15 52.94 27.39
N ASP A 998 30.28 53.25 28.35
CA ASP A 998 30.70 53.44 29.73
C ASP A 998 30.73 52.07 30.40
N SER A 999 31.94 51.53 30.49
CA SER A 999 32.29 50.43 31.37
C SER A 999 32.43 50.97 32.79
N SER A 1000 31.58 50.52 33.70
CA SER A 1000 31.88 50.47 35.14
C SER A 1000 31.29 49.19 35.71
N PRO A 1001 32.10 48.29 36.30
CA PRO A 1001 31.62 47.08 36.96
C PRO A 1001 31.06 47.41 38.35
N PRO A 1002 30.11 46.62 38.87
CA PRO A 1002 29.61 46.82 40.22
C PRO A 1002 30.70 46.53 41.25
N GLN A 1003 30.90 47.46 42.18
CA GLN A 1003 31.67 47.21 43.40
C GLN A 1003 30.83 46.33 44.34
N ARG A 1004 31.48 45.25 44.80
CA ARG A 1004 31.20 44.29 45.88
C ARG A 1004 29.82 44.29 46.54
#